data_AF-A0A0D3GS84-F1
#
_entry.id   AF-A0A0D3GS84-F1
#
_cell.length_a   1.000
_cell.length_b   1.000
_cell.length_c   1.000
_cell.angle_alpha   90.00
_cell.angle_beta   90.00
_cell.angle_gamma   90.00
#
_symmetry.space_group_name_H-M   'P 1'
#
loop_
_entity.id
_entity.type
_entity.pdbx_description
1 polymer ?
#
loop_
_entity_poly.entity_id
_entity_poly.type
_entity_poly.pdbx_seq_one_letter_code
_entity_poly.pdbx_strand_id
1 'polypeptide(L)'
;MSAAAAVTSWTNGCWSPAATRVNDGGKDDVWVAVDEADVSGARGSDGVRPPLFQTYKVKGSILHPYRFLILARLIAIVAFFAWRVRHKNRDGAWLWTMSMAGDVWFGFSWVLNQLPKLNPIKRVADLAALADRQQHGTSSGELPGVDVFVTTVDPVDEPILYTVNSILSILAADYPVDRYACYLSDDGGTLVHYEAMVEVAKFAELWVPFCRKHCVEPRAPESYFAMKTQAYRGGVAGELMSDRRRVRREYEEFKVRIDSLFSTIRKRSDAYNRAKNGKDDGENATWMADGTHWPGTWFEPAENHRKGQHAGIVQDKYWVPADEEEEEICRGEDGGRPPAPPLLYRTFKVSGVLLHPYRLLTLVRLIAVVLFLAWRLKHRDSDAMWLWWISVAGDFWFGVTWLLNQASKLNPVKRVPDLSLLRRRFDDGGLPGIDVFINTVDPVDEPMLYTMNSVLSILATDYPAGRHAAYLSDDGASLAHYEGLIEAARFAALWVPFCRKHRVEPRAPESYFAAKAAPHAGPAPPEEFVGDRRLVRREYEEFKARLDALFTVIPQRSEASVGNANTKGAKATLMADGTPWAGTWTEPAENHKKGQHAGIVKVMLSHPGEEPQLGMPASSGHPLDFSAVDVRLPMLVYIAREKRPGYDHQKKAGAMNVMLRVSALLSNAPFVINFDGDHYINNSQAFRAALCFMLDRRHGDDTAFVQFPQRFDDVDPTDRYCNHNRVFFDATLLGLNGVQGPSYVGTGCMFRRVALYGADPPRWRPEDDDAKALGCPGRYGNSMPFINTIPAAASQERSIASLDETAAMAELEEVMACAYEDGTEWGDGVGWVYDIATEDVVTGFRLHRKGWRSMYCDMEPDAFRGTAPINLTERLYQILRWSGGSLEMFFSRNCPLLAGRRLRPMQRVAYTNMTAYPVSALFMVVYDLLPVIWLSHHHGEFHIQKPFPMYVAYLVAVIAMIEVIGLVEIRWAGLTLLDWWRNEQFYMIGATGVYPAAVLHIVLKRVLGLKGVRFKLTAKQLAGGARERFAELYDVHWSPLLAPTVVVMAVNVAAIGAAAGKAVVGGWTAAQLAGASAGLVFNVWVLVLLYPFALGIMGRWGKRPCALFALLVAACAAVAAGFVAVHAVLAAGSAAPSWLGWSRGATAILPSSWRLKRGF
;
A
#
# COMPACT_ATOMS: atom_id res chain seq x y z
N MET A 1 -8.39 -24.63 -1.01
CA MET A 1 -7.79 -25.35 0.13
C MET A 1 -8.81 -26.27 0.84
N SER A 2 -9.50 -27.18 0.13
CA SER A 2 -10.42 -28.15 0.76
C SER A 2 -10.09 -29.63 0.47
N ALA A 3 -8.96 -29.93 -0.17
CA ALA A 3 -8.53 -31.31 -0.45
C ALA A 3 -7.39 -31.82 0.45
N ALA A 4 -6.84 -30.98 1.33
CA ALA A 4 -5.64 -31.33 2.12
C ALA A 4 -5.93 -32.10 3.43
N ALA A 5 -7.19 -32.45 3.72
CA ALA A 5 -7.58 -33.02 5.00
C ALA A 5 -7.74 -34.55 5.03
N ALA A 6 -7.51 -35.27 3.92
CA ALA A 6 -7.86 -36.69 3.82
C ALA A 6 -6.68 -37.70 3.87
N VAL A 7 -5.41 -37.25 3.93
CA VAL A 7 -4.24 -38.17 3.76
C VAL A 7 -3.50 -38.50 5.07
N THR A 8 -3.92 -37.97 6.23
CA THR A 8 -3.16 -38.08 7.49
C THR A 8 -3.35 -39.37 8.31
N SER A 9 -4.01 -40.41 7.81
CA SER A 9 -4.28 -41.64 8.59
C SER A 9 -3.57 -42.91 8.09
N TRP A 10 -2.30 -42.84 7.71
CA TRP A 10 -1.50 -44.05 7.42
C TRP A 10 -0.06 -43.90 7.89
N THR A 11 0.14 -43.78 9.21
CA THR A 11 1.45 -44.01 9.83
C THR A 11 1.60 -45.51 10.09
N ASN A 12 2.25 -46.21 9.15
CA ASN A 12 3.08 -47.42 9.32
C ASN A 12 3.11 -48.20 8.00
N GLY A 13 4.17 -48.04 7.23
CA GLY A 13 4.35 -48.75 5.96
C GLY A 13 5.79 -48.77 5.45
N CYS A 14 6.55 -49.76 5.93
CA CYS A 14 7.67 -50.45 5.27
C CYS A 14 8.67 -49.62 4.43
N TRP A 15 9.84 -49.32 5.00
CA TRP A 15 11.05 -49.05 4.22
C TRP A 15 11.34 -50.27 3.33
N SER A 16 11.55 -50.05 2.02
CA SER A 16 11.81 -51.15 1.08
C SER A 16 13.05 -51.95 1.55
N PRO A 17 12.98 -53.30 1.65
CA PRO A 17 14.15 -54.14 1.98
C PRO A 17 15.22 -54.18 0.89
N ALA A 18 15.07 -53.38 -0.17
CA ALA A 18 15.86 -53.45 -1.40
C ALA A 18 16.97 -52.38 -1.50
N ALA A 19 17.52 -51.91 -0.38
CA ALA A 19 18.81 -51.22 -0.36
C ALA A 19 19.95 -52.23 -0.64
N THR A 20 19.93 -52.87 -1.81
CA THR A 20 21.09 -53.62 -2.31
C THR A 20 22.26 -52.66 -2.41
N ARG A 21 23.38 -52.96 -1.73
CA ARG A 21 24.66 -52.31 -2.03
C ARG A 21 24.81 -52.31 -3.54
N VAL A 22 24.98 -51.13 -4.14
CA VAL A 22 25.42 -51.03 -5.53
C VAL A 22 26.86 -51.51 -5.53
N ASN A 23 27.04 -52.83 -5.53
CA ASN A 23 28.25 -53.45 -6.00
C ASN A 23 28.15 -53.31 -7.52
N ASP A 24 28.65 -52.19 -8.04
CA ASP A 24 29.05 -52.10 -9.44
C ASP A 24 30.20 -53.12 -9.61
N GLY A 25 29.81 -54.39 -9.79
CA GLY A 25 30.68 -55.52 -10.08
C GLY A 25 31.19 -55.49 -11.52
N GLY A 26 31.25 -54.31 -12.15
CA GLY A 26 32.07 -54.06 -13.32
C GLY A 26 33.41 -53.51 -12.85
N LYS A 27 34.53 -54.15 -13.22
CA LYS A 27 35.85 -53.55 -13.08
C LYS A 27 35.86 -52.22 -13.85
N ASP A 28 35.64 -51.11 -13.15
CA ASP A 28 35.73 -49.77 -13.74
C ASP A 28 37.22 -49.49 -14.04
N ASP A 29 37.64 -49.74 -15.28
CA ASP A 29 39.05 -49.65 -15.69
C ASP A 29 39.63 -48.23 -15.66
N VAL A 30 38.82 -47.20 -15.36
CA VAL A 30 39.20 -45.78 -15.42
C VAL A 30 39.28 -45.12 -14.04
N TRP A 31 38.46 -45.55 -13.09
CA TRP A 31 38.26 -44.90 -11.79
C TRP A 31 38.84 -45.74 -10.65
N VAL A 32 39.51 -45.11 -9.70
CA VAL A 32 40.07 -45.77 -8.52
C VAL A 32 39.50 -45.11 -7.27
N ALA A 33 39.00 -45.93 -6.34
CA ALA A 33 38.53 -45.46 -5.06
C ALA A 33 39.67 -44.79 -4.30
N VAL A 34 39.38 -43.64 -3.71
CA VAL A 34 40.36 -42.94 -2.86
C VAL A 34 40.27 -43.56 -1.46
N ASP A 35 41.36 -44.14 -0.97
CA ASP A 35 41.43 -44.56 0.44
C ASP A 35 41.35 -43.30 1.34
N GLU A 36 40.33 -43.24 2.20
CA GLU A 36 40.03 -42.09 3.05
C GLU A 36 41.12 -41.77 4.11
N ALA A 37 42.16 -42.60 4.22
CA ALA A 37 43.31 -42.35 5.10
C ALA A 37 44.16 -41.12 4.66
N ASP A 38 44.08 -40.70 3.39
CA ASP A 38 44.93 -39.64 2.83
C ASP A 38 44.23 -38.26 2.71
N VAL A 39 42.97 -38.11 3.13
CA VAL A 39 42.20 -36.85 2.96
C VAL A 39 41.82 -36.17 4.28
N SER A 40 41.90 -36.86 5.43
CA SER A 40 41.60 -36.26 6.73
C SER A 40 42.70 -36.58 7.75
N GLY A 41 43.43 -35.54 8.18
CA GLY A 41 44.33 -35.59 9.32
C GLY A 41 43.59 -35.69 10.67
N ALA A 42 42.64 -36.62 10.79
CA ALA A 42 41.84 -36.85 11.98
C ALA A 42 42.05 -38.28 12.50
N ARG A 43 43.15 -38.49 13.22
CA ARG A 43 43.23 -39.60 14.18
C ARG A 43 42.38 -39.22 15.40
N GLY A 44 41.16 -39.72 15.43
CA GLY A 44 40.30 -39.76 16.61
C GLY A 44 39.69 -41.15 16.71
N SER A 45 40.07 -41.89 17.74
CA SER A 45 39.59 -43.24 18.04
C SER A 45 38.13 -43.21 18.50
N ASP A 46 37.20 -43.53 17.61
CA ASP A 46 35.87 -44.05 17.94
C ASP A 46 35.37 -44.87 16.75
N GLY A 47 34.72 -46.01 17.01
CA GLY A 47 34.40 -47.06 16.03
C GLY A 47 33.95 -46.54 14.66
N VAL A 48 34.74 -46.86 13.62
CA VAL A 48 34.62 -46.33 12.26
C VAL A 48 33.26 -46.72 11.65
N ARG A 49 32.32 -45.77 11.61
CA ARG A 49 31.06 -45.90 10.85
C ARG A 49 31.36 -45.75 9.35
N PRO A 50 30.77 -46.56 8.46
CA PRO A 50 31.01 -46.45 7.02
C PRO A 50 30.59 -45.07 6.48
N PRO A 51 31.34 -44.48 5.53
CA PRO A 51 30.99 -43.20 4.91
C PRO A 51 29.70 -43.30 4.10
N LEU A 52 28.94 -42.20 4.03
CA LEU A 52 27.65 -42.15 3.29
C LEU A 52 27.82 -41.98 1.77
N PHE A 53 29.04 -41.75 1.31
CA PHE A 53 29.39 -41.69 -0.10
C PHE A 53 30.85 -42.08 -0.29
N GLN A 54 31.19 -42.60 -1.47
CA GLN A 54 32.56 -42.99 -1.84
C GLN A 54 33.07 -42.08 -2.95
N THR A 55 34.33 -41.66 -2.84
CA THR A 55 35.00 -40.80 -3.83
C THR A 55 35.96 -41.59 -4.69
N TYR A 56 35.91 -41.37 -6.01
CA TYR A 56 36.75 -42.00 -7.01
C TYR A 56 37.53 -40.94 -7.80
N LYS A 57 38.82 -41.20 -8.05
CA LYS A 57 39.70 -40.38 -8.91
C LYS A 57 40.04 -41.14 -10.19
N VAL A 58 40.31 -40.42 -11.27
CA VAL A 58 40.84 -41.03 -12.50
C VAL A 58 42.24 -41.58 -12.24
N LYS A 59 42.55 -42.76 -12.81
CA LYS A 59 43.88 -43.36 -12.73
C LYS A 59 44.96 -42.37 -13.19
N GLY A 60 46.04 -42.26 -12.40
CA GLY A 60 47.17 -41.39 -12.72
C GLY A 60 47.79 -41.66 -14.10
N SER A 61 47.78 -42.93 -14.54
CA SER A 61 48.23 -43.34 -15.87
C SER A 61 47.49 -42.66 -17.03
N ILE A 62 46.25 -42.23 -16.82
CA ILE A 62 45.44 -41.51 -17.81
C ILE A 62 45.53 -39.99 -17.58
N LEU A 63 45.54 -39.55 -16.32
CA LEU A 63 45.46 -38.14 -15.95
C LEU A 63 46.77 -37.37 -16.18
N HIS A 64 47.94 -37.97 -15.91
CA HIS A 64 49.22 -37.28 -16.06
C HIS A 64 49.58 -36.95 -17.53
N PRO A 65 49.43 -37.87 -18.51
CA PRO A 65 49.62 -37.54 -19.93
C PRO A 65 48.69 -36.42 -20.41
N TYR A 66 47.43 -36.43 -19.97
CA TYR A 66 46.46 -35.39 -20.29
C TYR A 66 46.89 -34.00 -19.78
N ARG A 67 47.33 -33.90 -18.51
CA ARG A 67 47.85 -32.64 -17.93
C ARG A 67 49.08 -32.12 -18.65
N PHE A 68 49.96 -33.03 -19.07
CA PHE A 68 51.15 -32.67 -19.84
C PHE A 68 50.78 -32.06 -21.20
N LEU A 69 49.85 -32.67 -21.94
CA LEU A 69 49.39 -32.15 -23.23
C LEU A 69 48.76 -30.76 -23.12
N ILE A 70 48.02 -30.49 -22.04
CA ILE A 70 47.46 -29.15 -21.77
C ILE A 70 48.59 -28.14 -21.54
N LEU A 71 49.59 -28.49 -20.72
CA LEU A 71 50.73 -27.61 -20.43
C LEU A 71 51.53 -27.30 -21.71
N ALA A 72 51.80 -28.32 -22.53
CA ALA A 72 52.49 -28.15 -23.81
C ALA A 72 51.72 -27.19 -24.75
N ARG A 73 50.39 -27.32 -24.81
CA ARG A 73 49.54 -26.42 -25.59
C ARG A 73 49.52 -24.99 -25.05
N LEU A 74 49.53 -24.81 -23.73
CA LEU A 74 49.63 -23.49 -23.10
C LEU A 74 50.93 -22.78 -23.51
N ILE A 75 52.06 -23.51 -23.48
CA ILE A 75 53.36 -23.00 -23.91
C ILE A 75 53.31 -22.58 -25.40
N ALA A 76 52.70 -23.41 -26.26
CA ALA A 76 52.56 -23.11 -27.67
C ALA A 76 51.72 -21.84 -27.93
N ILE A 77 50.64 -21.62 -27.16
CA ILE A 77 49.81 -20.41 -27.25
C ILE A 77 50.61 -19.17 -26.81
N VAL A 78 51.36 -19.24 -25.71
CA VAL A 78 52.21 -18.12 -25.26
C VAL A 78 53.29 -17.80 -26.29
N ALA A 79 53.93 -18.81 -26.86
CA ALA A 79 54.91 -18.64 -27.93
C ALA A 79 54.28 -18.01 -29.20
N PHE A 80 53.07 -18.43 -29.56
CA PHE A 80 52.31 -17.86 -30.68
C PHE A 80 52.02 -16.37 -30.45
N PHE A 81 51.54 -15.96 -29.27
CA PHE A 81 51.32 -14.55 -28.96
C PHE A 81 52.61 -13.73 -28.97
N ALA A 82 53.69 -14.27 -28.37
CA ALA A 82 54.99 -13.61 -28.38
C ALA A 82 55.55 -13.44 -29.80
N TRP A 83 55.27 -14.38 -30.70
CA TRP A 83 55.60 -14.26 -32.12
C TRP A 83 54.72 -13.21 -32.81
N ARG A 84 53.40 -13.25 -32.61
CA ARG A 84 52.44 -12.30 -33.22
C ARG A 84 52.74 -10.85 -32.84
N VAL A 85 53.08 -10.57 -31.58
CA VAL A 85 53.42 -9.21 -31.10
C VAL A 85 54.71 -8.69 -31.73
N ARG A 86 55.72 -9.56 -31.93
CA ARG A 86 56.99 -9.17 -32.58
C ARG A 86 56.84 -8.93 -34.08
N HIS A 87 55.91 -9.59 -34.75
CA HIS A 87 55.69 -9.49 -36.19
C HIS A 87 54.41 -8.69 -36.51
N LYS A 88 54.43 -7.39 -36.17
CA LYS A 88 53.30 -6.48 -36.41
C LYS A 88 53.21 -6.09 -37.88
N ASN A 89 52.03 -6.27 -38.49
CA ASN A 89 51.76 -5.77 -39.84
C ASN A 89 51.47 -4.25 -39.78
N ARG A 90 52.30 -3.44 -40.43
CA ARG A 90 52.19 -1.98 -40.45
C ARG A 90 51.21 -1.47 -41.51
N ASP A 91 50.99 -2.21 -42.59
CA ASP A 91 50.17 -1.79 -43.73
C ASP A 91 48.66 -1.92 -43.44
N GLY A 92 48.29 -2.73 -42.44
CA GLY A 92 46.92 -2.96 -41.99
C GLY A 92 46.80 -2.95 -40.47
N ALA A 93 47.35 -1.92 -39.80
CA ALA A 93 47.48 -1.87 -38.34
C ALA A 93 46.15 -2.08 -37.60
N TRP A 94 45.03 -1.59 -38.16
CA TRP A 94 43.70 -1.79 -37.59
C TRP A 94 43.24 -3.26 -37.66
N LEU A 95 43.37 -3.90 -38.83
CA LEU A 95 43.02 -5.31 -39.03
C LEU A 95 43.88 -6.26 -38.18
N TRP A 96 45.17 -5.97 -38.07
CA TRP A 96 46.09 -6.71 -37.21
C TRP A 96 45.69 -6.57 -35.72
N THR A 97 45.30 -5.37 -35.28
CA THR A 97 44.87 -5.12 -33.90
C THR A 97 43.57 -5.87 -33.58
N MET A 98 42.60 -5.86 -34.49
CA MET A 98 41.35 -6.62 -34.36
C MET A 98 41.59 -8.13 -34.32
N SER A 99 42.45 -8.66 -35.20
CA SER A 99 42.83 -10.08 -35.17
C SER A 99 43.57 -10.46 -33.88
N MET A 100 44.50 -9.62 -33.41
CA MET A 100 45.21 -9.85 -32.15
C MET A 100 44.25 -9.87 -30.95
N ALA A 101 43.29 -8.95 -30.89
CA ALA A 101 42.28 -8.93 -29.85
C ALA A 101 41.43 -10.21 -29.85
N GLY A 102 41.05 -10.70 -31.04
CA GLY A 102 40.35 -11.97 -31.21
C GLY A 102 41.18 -13.17 -30.73
N ASP A 103 42.44 -13.27 -31.16
CA ASP A 103 43.35 -14.34 -30.75
C ASP A 103 43.52 -14.38 -29.22
N VAL A 104 43.74 -13.21 -28.59
CA VAL A 104 43.87 -13.08 -27.12
C VAL A 104 42.60 -13.53 -26.41
N TRP A 105 41.44 -13.16 -26.93
CA TRP A 105 40.15 -13.61 -26.37
C TRP A 105 39.97 -15.12 -26.47
N PHE A 106 40.29 -15.74 -27.62
CA PHE A 106 40.20 -17.19 -27.78
C PHE A 106 41.21 -17.96 -26.92
N GLY A 107 42.44 -17.46 -26.82
CA GLY A 107 43.46 -18.04 -25.96
C GLY A 107 43.05 -18.00 -24.48
N PHE A 108 42.57 -16.85 -24.02
CA PHE A 108 42.06 -16.67 -22.66
C PHE A 108 40.84 -17.55 -22.39
N SER A 109 39.85 -17.57 -23.29
CA SER A 109 38.66 -18.42 -23.21
C SER A 109 39.01 -19.92 -23.14
N TRP A 110 39.98 -20.38 -23.95
CA TRP A 110 40.45 -21.75 -23.90
C TRP A 110 41.10 -22.09 -22.56
N VAL A 111 41.97 -21.23 -22.02
CA VAL A 111 42.61 -21.44 -20.71
C VAL A 111 41.56 -21.55 -19.62
N LEU A 112 40.61 -20.60 -19.57
CA LEU A 112 39.52 -20.62 -18.59
C LEU A 112 38.66 -21.89 -18.68
N ASN A 113 38.45 -22.44 -19.88
CA ASN A 113 37.69 -23.68 -20.09
C ASN A 113 38.49 -24.95 -19.73
N GLN A 114 39.83 -24.92 -19.81
CA GLN A 114 40.66 -26.09 -19.48
C GLN A 114 40.99 -26.22 -17.98
N LEU A 115 41.18 -25.10 -17.27
CA LEU A 115 41.56 -25.11 -15.86
C LEU A 115 40.61 -25.97 -14.97
N PRO A 116 39.27 -25.92 -15.10
CA PRO A 116 38.36 -26.75 -14.31
C PRO A 116 38.47 -28.26 -14.57
N LYS A 117 39.02 -28.67 -15.73
CA LYS A 117 39.08 -30.08 -16.17
C LYS A 117 40.34 -30.81 -15.70
N LEU A 118 41.26 -30.11 -15.03
CA LEU A 118 42.55 -30.67 -14.61
C LEU A 118 42.43 -31.73 -13.51
N ASN A 119 41.31 -31.81 -12.79
CA ASN A 119 41.14 -32.75 -11.68
C ASN A 119 39.70 -33.32 -11.59
N PRO A 120 39.31 -34.24 -12.48
CA PRO A 120 37.99 -34.87 -12.45
C PRO A 120 37.82 -35.82 -11.25
N ILE A 121 36.67 -35.74 -10.59
CA ILE A 121 36.32 -36.54 -9.39
C ILE A 121 34.90 -37.09 -9.58
N LYS A 122 34.69 -38.39 -9.31
CA LYS A 122 33.38 -39.07 -9.30
C LYS A 122 32.99 -39.39 -7.85
N ARG A 123 31.74 -39.15 -7.45
CA ARG A 123 31.21 -39.48 -6.11
C ARG A 123 29.96 -40.35 -6.26
N VAL A 124 29.84 -41.38 -5.43
CA VAL A 124 28.70 -42.33 -5.44
C VAL A 124 28.14 -42.44 -4.03
N ALA A 125 26.82 -42.30 -3.84
CA ALA A 125 26.17 -42.37 -2.53
C ALA A 125 25.94 -43.82 -2.08
N ASP A 126 26.09 -44.11 -0.78
CA ASP A 126 25.77 -45.40 -0.17
C ASP A 126 24.45 -45.33 0.58
N LEU A 127 23.38 -45.72 -0.10
CA LEU A 127 22.02 -45.71 0.44
C LEU A 127 21.82 -46.76 1.55
N ALA A 128 22.60 -47.84 1.57
CA ALA A 128 22.52 -48.86 2.61
C ALA A 128 23.11 -48.34 3.93
N ALA A 129 24.23 -47.61 3.87
CA ALA A 129 24.79 -46.92 5.02
C ALA A 129 23.86 -45.82 5.57
N LEU A 130 23.11 -45.13 4.70
CA LEU A 130 22.11 -44.14 5.12
C LEU A 130 20.92 -44.79 5.84
N ALA A 131 20.38 -45.89 5.29
CA ALA A 131 19.26 -46.62 5.88
C ALA A 131 19.63 -47.24 7.24
N ASP A 132 20.83 -47.79 7.40
CA ASP A 132 21.30 -48.36 8.67
C ASP A 132 21.45 -47.29 9.77
N ARG A 133 21.94 -46.08 9.40
CA ARG A 133 22.01 -44.95 10.34
C ARG A 133 20.65 -44.43 10.77
N GLN A 134 19.62 -44.55 9.93
CA GLN A 134 18.24 -44.18 10.28
C GLN A 134 17.63 -45.16 11.28
N GLN A 135 17.91 -46.47 11.14
CA GLN A 135 17.29 -47.51 11.97
C GLN A 135 17.97 -47.69 13.34
N HIS A 136 19.28 -47.43 13.46
CA HIS A 136 20.08 -47.76 14.67
C HIS A 136 20.72 -46.54 15.39
N GLY A 137 20.44 -45.29 15.00
CA GLY A 137 21.03 -44.08 15.60
C GLY A 137 20.36 -43.61 16.90
N THR A 138 21.13 -43.34 17.96
CA THR A 138 20.67 -42.90 19.30
C THR A 138 20.34 -41.40 19.44
N SER A 139 20.44 -40.62 18.36
CA SER A 139 20.05 -39.20 18.32
C SER A 139 19.15 -38.97 17.10
N SER A 140 17.86 -38.70 17.34
CA SER A 140 16.83 -38.22 16.40
C SER A 140 17.18 -38.34 14.90
N GLY A 141 16.92 -39.53 14.33
CA GLY A 141 17.01 -39.79 12.90
C GLY A 141 15.88 -39.13 12.12
N GLU A 142 15.91 -37.79 11.99
CA GLU A 142 14.97 -37.06 11.14
C GLU A 142 15.65 -36.68 9.82
N LEU A 143 15.10 -37.16 8.70
CA LEU A 143 15.47 -36.68 7.37
C LEU A 143 15.08 -35.20 7.23
N PRO A 144 15.90 -34.35 6.58
CA PRO A 144 15.56 -32.94 6.39
C PRO A 144 14.33 -32.77 5.49
N GLY A 145 13.59 -31.66 5.65
CA GLY A 145 12.56 -31.25 4.72
C GLY A 145 13.13 -31.00 3.31
N VAL A 146 12.42 -31.46 2.27
CA VAL A 146 12.80 -31.29 0.86
C VAL A 146 11.61 -30.71 0.09
N ASP A 147 11.83 -29.53 -0.48
CA ASP A 147 10.89 -28.88 -1.40
C ASP A 147 11.34 -29.12 -2.84
N VAL A 148 10.45 -29.67 -3.66
CA VAL A 148 10.66 -29.90 -5.08
C VAL A 148 9.88 -28.88 -5.88
N PHE A 149 10.58 -28.07 -6.68
CA PHE A 149 9.98 -27.07 -7.54
C PHE A 149 9.85 -27.58 -8.97
N VAL A 150 8.63 -27.48 -9.51
CA VAL A 150 8.30 -27.72 -10.92
C VAL A 150 7.89 -26.38 -11.52
N THR A 151 8.53 -25.99 -12.61
CA THR A 151 8.23 -24.75 -13.34
C THR A 151 7.73 -25.12 -14.74
N THR A 152 6.62 -24.52 -15.16
CA THR A 152 6.02 -24.70 -16.50
C THR A 152 5.80 -23.34 -17.15
N VAL A 153 6.00 -23.26 -18.47
CA VAL A 153 5.90 -22.00 -19.20
C VAL A 153 4.46 -21.73 -19.64
N ASP A 154 3.85 -22.66 -20.37
CA ASP A 154 2.49 -22.54 -20.92
C ASP A 154 2.02 -23.90 -21.46
N PRO A 155 0.72 -24.24 -21.35
CA PRO A 155 0.21 -25.55 -21.79
C PRO A 155 0.20 -25.74 -23.32
N VAL A 156 0.45 -24.68 -24.12
CA VAL A 156 0.56 -24.77 -25.58
C VAL A 156 1.96 -25.22 -26.00
N ASP A 157 3.00 -24.65 -25.38
CA ASP A 157 4.39 -24.93 -25.71
C ASP A 157 4.87 -26.23 -25.05
N GLU A 158 4.33 -26.56 -23.87
CA GLU A 158 4.68 -27.76 -23.11
C GLU A 158 3.45 -28.65 -22.89
N PRO A 159 3.45 -29.92 -23.37
CA PRO A 159 2.31 -30.80 -23.17
C PRO A 159 2.07 -31.08 -21.68
N ILE A 160 0.89 -30.71 -21.20
CA ILE A 160 0.46 -30.86 -19.79
C ILE A 160 0.70 -32.27 -19.27
N LEU A 161 0.50 -33.28 -20.13
CA LEU A 161 0.68 -34.69 -19.76
C LEU A 161 2.09 -34.99 -19.23
N TYR A 162 3.13 -34.33 -19.73
CA TYR A 162 4.50 -34.52 -19.22
C TYR A 162 4.68 -33.87 -17.84
N THR A 163 4.13 -32.68 -17.65
CA THR A 163 4.17 -31.93 -16.39
C THR A 163 3.47 -32.73 -15.28
N VAL A 164 2.26 -33.24 -15.54
CA VAL A 164 1.52 -34.03 -14.55
C VAL A 164 2.19 -35.37 -14.23
N ASN A 165 2.82 -36.03 -15.21
CA ASN A 165 3.57 -37.27 -14.98
C ASN A 165 4.81 -37.03 -14.11
N SER A 166 5.48 -35.89 -14.30
CA SER A 166 6.61 -35.48 -13.47
C SER A 166 6.16 -35.21 -12.03
N ILE A 167 5.04 -34.51 -11.86
CA ILE A 167 4.47 -34.25 -10.53
C ILE A 167 4.04 -35.54 -9.84
N LEU A 168 3.36 -36.46 -10.55
CA LEU A 168 2.98 -37.76 -10.00
C LEU A 168 4.20 -38.61 -9.61
N SER A 169 5.30 -38.50 -10.37
CA SER A 169 6.57 -39.14 -10.02
C SER A 169 7.20 -38.54 -8.77
N ILE A 170 7.14 -37.22 -8.61
CA ILE A 170 7.61 -36.48 -7.43
C ILE A 170 6.79 -36.90 -6.21
N LEU A 171 5.46 -36.81 -6.27
CA LEU A 171 4.57 -37.20 -5.17
C LEU A 171 4.73 -38.67 -4.74
N ALA A 172 5.16 -39.54 -5.66
CA ALA A 172 5.42 -40.96 -5.40
C ALA A 172 6.86 -41.27 -4.96
N ALA A 173 7.69 -40.26 -4.70
CA ALA A 173 9.05 -40.45 -4.20
C ALA A 173 9.08 -41.17 -2.84
N ASP A 174 10.15 -41.94 -2.64
CA ASP A 174 10.40 -42.70 -1.41
C ASP A 174 11.07 -41.79 -0.36
N TYR A 175 10.27 -40.91 0.26
CA TYR A 175 10.67 -39.98 1.30
C TYR A 175 9.53 -39.76 2.31
N PRO A 176 9.81 -39.41 3.59
CA PRO A 176 8.77 -39.11 4.57
C PRO A 176 7.80 -38.01 4.12
N VAL A 177 6.50 -38.28 4.22
CA VAL A 177 5.42 -37.40 3.71
C VAL A 177 5.32 -36.07 4.44
N ASP A 178 5.73 -36.02 5.70
CA ASP A 178 5.76 -34.82 6.53
C ASP A 178 6.95 -33.91 6.19
N ARG A 179 7.92 -34.41 5.42
CA ARG A 179 9.18 -33.72 5.07
C ARG A 179 9.36 -33.55 3.57
N TYR A 180 8.32 -33.76 2.77
CA TYR A 180 8.41 -33.73 1.30
C TYR A 180 7.27 -32.92 0.70
N ALA A 181 7.57 -31.82 0.01
CA ALA A 181 6.59 -30.95 -0.62
C ALA A 181 6.89 -30.73 -2.10
N CYS A 182 5.83 -30.61 -2.91
CA CYS A 182 5.92 -30.32 -4.33
C CYS A 182 5.23 -28.99 -4.65
N TYR A 183 5.94 -28.09 -5.32
CA TYR A 183 5.45 -26.78 -5.74
C TYR A 183 5.41 -26.72 -7.27
N LEU A 184 4.30 -26.26 -7.85
CA LEU A 184 4.18 -25.95 -9.27
C LEU A 184 4.08 -24.44 -9.46
N SER A 185 4.93 -23.89 -10.33
CA SER A 185 4.88 -22.50 -10.80
C SER A 185 4.55 -22.49 -12.29
N ASP A 186 3.46 -21.82 -12.68
CA ASP A 186 3.03 -21.63 -14.08
C ASP A 186 3.21 -20.16 -14.48
N ASP A 187 4.13 -19.89 -15.41
CA ASP A 187 4.37 -18.54 -15.94
C ASP A 187 3.24 -18.07 -16.85
N GLY A 188 2.49 -19.00 -17.46
CA GLY A 188 1.37 -18.71 -18.34
C GLY A 188 0.10 -18.31 -17.59
N GLY A 189 0.04 -18.57 -16.28
CA GLY A 189 -1.10 -18.25 -15.43
C GLY A 189 -2.42 -18.79 -15.99
N THR A 190 -2.41 -19.99 -16.59
CA THR A 190 -3.55 -20.51 -17.35
C THR A 190 -4.49 -21.35 -16.48
N LEU A 191 -5.79 -21.27 -16.75
CA LEU A 191 -6.77 -22.12 -16.06
C LEU A 191 -6.54 -23.61 -16.32
N VAL A 192 -5.93 -23.96 -17.45
CA VAL A 192 -5.70 -25.34 -17.86
C VAL A 192 -4.71 -26.04 -16.92
N HIS A 193 -3.62 -25.38 -16.51
CA HIS A 193 -2.71 -25.94 -15.50
C HIS A 193 -3.37 -26.08 -14.13
N TYR A 194 -4.21 -25.12 -13.73
CA TYR A 194 -4.94 -25.20 -12.46
C TYR A 194 -5.88 -26.40 -12.41
N GLU A 195 -6.73 -26.60 -13.42
CA GLU A 195 -7.65 -27.75 -13.45
C GLU A 195 -6.90 -29.07 -13.65
N ALA A 196 -5.79 -29.09 -14.39
CA ALA A 196 -4.93 -30.26 -14.49
C ALA A 196 -4.39 -30.68 -13.12
N MET A 197 -4.04 -29.71 -12.25
CA MET A 197 -3.60 -30.01 -10.89
C MET A 197 -4.69 -30.58 -10.00
N VAL A 198 -5.95 -30.18 -10.20
CA VAL A 198 -7.09 -30.79 -9.51
C VAL A 198 -7.24 -32.27 -9.91
N GLU A 199 -7.08 -32.58 -11.20
CA GLU A 199 -7.11 -33.98 -11.68
C GLU A 199 -5.92 -34.79 -11.18
N VAL A 200 -4.72 -34.19 -11.12
CA VAL A 200 -3.53 -34.83 -10.53
C VAL A 200 -3.76 -35.19 -9.08
N ALA A 201 -4.31 -34.28 -8.28
CA ALA A 201 -4.57 -34.54 -6.86
C ALA A 201 -5.48 -35.77 -6.67
N LYS A 202 -6.56 -35.87 -7.47
CA LYS A 202 -7.47 -37.03 -7.44
C LYS A 202 -6.76 -38.34 -7.83
N PHE A 203 -5.97 -38.32 -8.90
CA PHE A 203 -5.28 -39.52 -9.35
C PHE A 203 -4.12 -39.93 -8.43
N ALA A 204 -3.46 -38.95 -7.78
CA ALA A 204 -2.37 -39.20 -6.83
C ALA A 204 -2.82 -40.04 -5.62
N GLU A 205 -4.07 -39.87 -5.16
CA GLU A 205 -4.66 -40.70 -4.09
C GLU A 205 -4.67 -42.20 -4.42
N LEU A 206 -4.68 -42.55 -5.71
CA LEU A 206 -4.59 -43.93 -6.18
C LEU A 206 -3.15 -44.33 -6.54
N TRP A 207 -2.42 -43.45 -7.24
CA TRP A 207 -1.08 -43.73 -7.77
C TRP A 207 -0.01 -43.83 -6.70
N VAL A 208 0.00 -42.93 -5.71
CA VAL A 208 1.04 -42.88 -4.67
C VAL A 208 1.00 -44.13 -3.78
N PRO A 209 -0.17 -44.57 -3.26
CA PRO A 209 -0.23 -45.81 -2.49
C PRO A 209 0.14 -47.05 -3.32
N PHE A 210 -0.29 -47.12 -4.59
CA PHE A 210 0.11 -48.20 -5.50
C PHE A 210 1.63 -48.27 -5.66
N CYS A 211 2.27 -47.12 -5.86
CA CYS A 211 3.72 -47.02 -5.99
C CYS A 211 4.44 -47.51 -4.74
N ARG A 212 4.03 -47.03 -3.56
CA ARG A 212 4.69 -47.38 -2.30
C ARG A 212 4.45 -48.84 -1.90
N LYS A 213 3.23 -49.33 -2.05
CA LYS A 213 2.85 -50.73 -1.74
C LYS A 213 3.67 -51.73 -2.55
N HIS A 214 3.87 -51.45 -3.84
CA HIS A 214 4.47 -52.41 -4.79
C HIS A 214 5.88 -52.04 -5.26
N CYS A 215 6.49 -50.99 -4.70
CA CYS A 215 7.85 -50.53 -5.03
C CYS A 215 8.13 -50.38 -6.54
N VAL A 216 7.14 -49.89 -7.31
CA VAL A 216 7.24 -49.83 -8.78
C VAL A 216 8.20 -48.72 -9.24
N GLU A 217 8.99 -49.00 -10.27
CA GLU A 217 9.86 -48.02 -10.93
C GLU A 217 9.80 -48.19 -12.47
N PRO A 218 9.85 -47.09 -13.25
CA PRO A 218 9.91 -45.68 -12.83
C PRO A 218 8.59 -45.18 -12.20
N ARG A 219 8.66 -44.12 -11.39
CA ARG A 219 7.50 -43.57 -10.63
C ARG A 219 6.58 -42.67 -11.47
N ALA A 220 6.95 -42.37 -12.71
CA ALA A 220 6.10 -41.67 -13.68
C ALA A 220 5.16 -42.68 -14.37
N PRO A 221 3.82 -42.53 -14.24
CA PRO A 221 2.88 -43.53 -14.76
C PRO A 221 3.01 -43.79 -16.26
N GLU A 222 3.18 -42.76 -17.10
CA GLU A 222 3.35 -42.92 -18.56
C GLU A 222 4.56 -43.80 -18.88
N SER A 223 5.69 -43.52 -18.22
CA SER A 223 6.92 -44.30 -18.41
C SER A 223 6.76 -45.73 -17.89
N TYR A 224 6.10 -45.90 -16.75
CA TYR A 224 5.86 -47.21 -16.14
C TYR A 224 4.98 -48.11 -17.01
N PHE A 225 3.89 -47.57 -17.58
CA PHE A 225 2.97 -48.34 -18.41
C PHE A 225 3.47 -48.53 -19.86
N ALA A 226 4.40 -47.69 -20.34
CA ALA A 226 5.03 -47.83 -21.66
C ALA A 226 6.14 -48.90 -21.71
N MET A 227 6.69 -49.32 -20.57
CA MET A 227 7.73 -50.36 -20.52
C MET A 227 7.22 -51.73 -20.97
N LYS A 228 7.85 -52.31 -22.00
CA LYS A 228 7.51 -53.63 -22.57
C LYS A 228 7.92 -54.80 -21.66
N THR A 229 8.95 -54.62 -20.82
CA THR A 229 9.51 -55.65 -19.96
C THR A 229 9.67 -55.06 -18.56
N GLN A 230 8.97 -55.62 -17.57
CA GLN A 230 9.06 -55.16 -16.17
C GLN A 230 9.93 -56.11 -15.36
N ALA A 231 10.90 -55.58 -14.63
CA ALA A 231 11.64 -56.32 -13.62
C ALA A 231 10.77 -56.45 -12.36
N TYR A 232 10.29 -57.66 -12.09
CA TYR A 232 9.49 -57.94 -10.90
C TYR A 232 10.39 -58.01 -9.66
N ARG A 233 10.25 -57.06 -8.72
CA ARG A 233 10.85 -57.14 -7.38
C ARG A 233 9.79 -56.82 -6.32
N GLY A 234 9.27 -57.87 -5.69
CA GLY A 234 8.48 -57.80 -4.45
C GLY A 234 6.96 -57.74 -4.63
N GLY A 235 6.25 -58.65 -3.98
CA GLY A 235 4.78 -58.71 -3.91
C GLY A 235 4.21 -60.12 -4.17
N VAL A 236 2.93 -60.33 -3.82
CA VAL A 236 2.16 -61.52 -4.25
C VAL A 236 1.65 -61.24 -5.67
N ALA A 237 2.09 -62.03 -6.66
CA ALA A 237 1.89 -61.74 -8.07
C ALA A 237 0.40 -61.54 -8.48
N GLY A 238 -0.54 -62.17 -7.77
CA GLY A 238 -1.98 -62.03 -8.01
C GLY A 238 -2.55 -60.65 -7.63
N GLU A 239 -2.17 -60.11 -6.48
CA GLU A 239 -2.66 -58.81 -6.01
C GLU A 239 -2.10 -57.65 -6.84
N LEU A 240 -0.79 -57.68 -7.13
CA LEU A 240 -0.16 -56.68 -7.99
C LEU A 240 -0.84 -56.62 -9.37
N MET A 241 -1.14 -57.78 -9.97
CA MET A 241 -1.78 -57.83 -11.29
C MET A 241 -3.22 -57.30 -11.26
N SER A 242 -3.94 -57.47 -10.16
CA SER A 242 -5.27 -56.89 -9.95
C SER A 242 -5.20 -55.36 -9.79
N ASP A 243 -4.37 -54.88 -8.86
CA ASP A 243 -4.16 -53.46 -8.58
C ASP A 243 -3.63 -52.73 -9.83
N ARG A 244 -2.66 -53.31 -10.53
CA ARG A 244 -2.09 -52.74 -11.76
C ARG A 244 -3.12 -52.57 -12.87
N ARG A 245 -4.04 -53.54 -13.05
CA ARG A 245 -5.11 -53.42 -14.07
C ARG A 245 -6.07 -52.28 -13.73
N ARG A 246 -6.45 -52.17 -12.46
CA ARG A 246 -7.30 -51.08 -11.97
C ARG A 246 -6.62 -49.73 -12.19
N VAL A 247 -5.39 -49.56 -11.69
CA VAL A 247 -4.63 -48.31 -11.79
C VAL A 247 -4.36 -47.93 -13.25
N ARG A 248 -4.05 -48.91 -14.11
CA ARG A 248 -3.88 -48.66 -15.55
C ARG A 248 -5.15 -48.10 -16.19
N ARG A 249 -6.31 -48.68 -15.90
CA ARG A 249 -7.58 -48.18 -16.44
C ARG A 249 -7.86 -46.74 -15.99
N GLU A 250 -7.72 -46.48 -14.68
CA GLU A 250 -7.92 -45.12 -14.13
C GLU A 250 -6.92 -44.12 -14.70
N TYR A 251 -5.69 -44.57 -15.00
CA TYR A 251 -4.68 -43.74 -15.65
C TYR A 251 -5.02 -43.41 -17.10
N GLU A 252 -5.51 -44.37 -17.89
CA GLU A 252 -5.99 -44.09 -19.26
C GLU A 252 -7.19 -43.12 -19.25
N GLU A 253 -8.11 -43.27 -18.29
CA GLU A 253 -9.22 -42.31 -18.12
C GLU A 253 -8.71 -40.92 -17.69
N PHE A 254 -7.73 -40.86 -16.80
CA PHE A 254 -7.05 -39.63 -16.42
C PHE A 254 -6.40 -38.95 -17.62
N LYS A 255 -5.68 -39.70 -18.49
CA LYS A 255 -5.09 -39.16 -19.73
C LYS A 255 -6.14 -38.51 -20.62
N VAL A 256 -7.26 -39.20 -20.85
CA VAL A 256 -8.37 -38.66 -21.65
C VAL A 256 -8.92 -37.35 -21.05
N ARG A 257 -9.05 -37.28 -19.71
CA ARG A 257 -9.47 -36.03 -19.04
C ARG A 257 -8.47 -34.90 -19.24
N ILE A 258 -7.18 -35.17 -19.06
CA ILE A 258 -6.11 -34.16 -19.28
C ILE A 258 -6.06 -33.69 -20.73
N ASP A 259 -6.10 -34.61 -21.70
CA ASP A 259 -6.02 -34.28 -23.13
C ASP A 259 -7.25 -33.48 -23.60
N SER A 260 -8.43 -33.78 -23.06
CA SER A 260 -9.66 -33.06 -23.39
C SER A 260 -9.82 -31.71 -22.67
N LEU A 261 -9.01 -31.43 -21.64
CA LEU A 261 -9.19 -30.34 -20.70
C LEU A 261 -9.24 -28.97 -21.40
N PHE A 262 -8.28 -28.71 -22.30
CA PHE A 262 -8.23 -27.47 -23.07
C PHE A 262 -9.53 -27.23 -23.85
N SER A 263 -10.04 -28.27 -24.52
CA SER A 263 -11.27 -28.20 -25.31
C SER A 263 -12.52 -28.04 -24.43
N THR A 264 -12.53 -28.69 -23.27
CA THR A 264 -13.62 -28.61 -22.30
C THR A 264 -13.74 -27.21 -21.72
N ILE A 265 -12.62 -26.63 -21.26
CA ILE A 265 -12.58 -25.27 -20.72
C ILE A 265 -12.97 -24.27 -21.79
N ARG A 266 -12.50 -24.45 -23.04
CA ARG A 266 -12.88 -23.56 -24.16
C ARG A 266 -14.37 -23.64 -24.50
N LYS A 267 -14.94 -24.85 -24.66
CA LYS A 267 -16.37 -25.02 -24.92
C LYS A 267 -17.24 -24.44 -23.79
N ARG A 268 -16.82 -24.67 -22.54
CA ARG A 268 -17.46 -24.10 -21.35
C ARG A 268 -17.43 -22.57 -21.40
N SER A 269 -16.25 -22.01 -21.65
CA SER A 269 -16.06 -20.55 -21.75
C SER A 269 -16.88 -19.97 -22.89
N ASP A 270 -16.89 -20.59 -24.06
CA ASP A 270 -17.70 -20.17 -25.20
C ASP A 270 -19.20 -20.27 -24.91
N ALA A 271 -19.65 -21.28 -24.15
CA ALA A 271 -21.05 -21.40 -23.75
C ALA A 271 -21.44 -20.27 -22.78
N TYR A 272 -20.60 -19.98 -21.79
CA TYR A 272 -20.80 -18.84 -20.89
C TYR A 272 -20.75 -17.50 -21.63
N ASN A 273 -19.81 -17.32 -22.56
CA ASN A 273 -19.70 -16.10 -23.37
C ASN A 273 -20.89 -15.96 -24.32
N ARG A 274 -21.37 -17.02 -24.98
CA ARG A 274 -22.57 -16.99 -25.83
C ARG A 274 -23.85 -16.72 -25.05
N ALA A 275 -23.97 -17.26 -23.83
CA ALA A 275 -25.10 -16.96 -22.96
C ALA A 275 -25.11 -15.48 -22.52
N LYS A 276 -23.95 -14.79 -22.56
CA LYS A 276 -23.78 -13.41 -22.10
C LYS A 276 -23.79 -12.37 -23.24
N ASN A 277 -23.29 -12.72 -24.44
CA ASN A 277 -23.08 -11.81 -25.59
C ASN A 277 -24.28 -11.74 -26.56
N GLY A 278 -25.49 -11.52 -26.03
CA GLY A 278 -26.64 -11.13 -26.84
C GLY A 278 -26.62 -9.62 -27.13
N LYS A 279 -25.86 -9.19 -28.16
CA LYS A 279 -25.81 -7.84 -28.78
C LYS A 279 -24.99 -6.71 -28.09
N ASP A 280 -23.74 -6.95 -27.70
CA ASP A 280 -22.72 -5.89 -27.69
C ASP A 280 -21.30 -6.48 -27.71
N ASP A 281 -20.36 -5.74 -28.31
CA ASP A 281 -18.95 -6.13 -28.59
C ASP A 281 -18.08 -6.23 -27.31
N GLY A 282 -18.39 -7.18 -26.42
CA GLY A 282 -17.62 -7.47 -25.20
C GLY A 282 -16.52 -8.53 -25.38
N GLU A 283 -15.40 -8.40 -24.65
CA GLU A 283 -14.27 -9.36 -24.66
C GLU A 283 -14.66 -10.74 -24.10
N ASN A 284 -14.23 -11.83 -24.74
CA ASN A 284 -14.59 -13.20 -24.33
C ASN A 284 -13.74 -13.68 -23.14
N ALA A 285 -14.37 -13.83 -21.98
CA ALA A 285 -13.70 -14.28 -20.76
C ALA A 285 -13.41 -15.79 -20.75
N THR A 286 -12.39 -16.20 -19.99
CA THR A 286 -12.17 -17.62 -19.65
C THR A 286 -12.82 -17.93 -18.32
N TRP A 287 -13.64 -18.97 -18.29
CA TRP A 287 -14.53 -19.26 -17.17
C TRP A 287 -14.09 -20.49 -16.41
N MET A 288 -14.10 -20.40 -15.08
CA MET A 288 -13.96 -21.53 -14.16
C MET A 288 -15.24 -22.38 -14.13
N ALA A 289 -15.14 -23.60 -13.60
CA ALA A 289 -16.27 -24.53 -13.50
C ALA A 289 -17.40 -24.02 -12.59
N ASP A 290 -17.07 -23.16 -11.61
CA ASP A 290 -18.02 -22.53 -10.68
C ASP A 290 -18.73 -21.31 -11.28
N GLY A 291 -18.47 -20.99 -12.55
CA GLY A 291 -19.08 -19.86 -13.23
C GLY A 291 -18.46 -18.51 -12.88
N THR A 292 -17.25 -18.48 -12.29
CA THR A 292 -16.49 -17.23 -12.11
C THR A 292 -15.45 -17.04 -13.22
N HIS A 293 -14.97 -15.81 -13.40
CA HIS A 293 -13.90 -15.52 -14.36
C HIS A 293 -12.56 -16.01 -13.81
N TRP A 294 -11.72 -16.58 -14.68
CA TRP A 294 -10.35 -16.91 -14.31
C TRP A 294 -9.53 -15.62 -14.09
N PRO A 295 -8.88 -15.44 -12.92
CA PRO A 295 -8.07 -14.24 -12.65
C PRO A 295 -6.76 -14.17 -13.43
N GLY A 296 -6.28 -15.30 -13.98
CA GLY A 296 -5.07 -15.36 -14.79
C GLY A 296 -5.32 -15.09 -16.28
N THR A 297 -4.53 -15.71 -17.14
CA THR A 297 -4.58 -15.51 -18.60
C THR A 297 -5.81 -16.13 -19.24
N TRP A 298 -6.48 -15.38 -20.12
CA TRP A 298 -7.65 -15.83 -20.88
C TRP A 298 -7.28 -16.39 -22.26
N PHE A 299 -8.13 -17.26 -22.82
CA PHE A 299 -8.01 -17.75 -24.19
C PHE A 299 -8.06 -16.63 -25.24
N GLU A 300 -8.94 -15.64 -25.04
CA GLU A 300 -8.97 -14.41 -25.83
C GLU A 300 -8.35 -13.26 -25.01
N PRO A 301 -7.21 -12.69 -25.44
CA PRO A 301 -6.44 -11.76 -24.62
C PRO A 301 -7.14 -10.40 -24.37
N ALA A 302 -7.65 -10.20 -23.15
CA ALA A 302 -8.20 -8.93 -22.65
C ALA A 302 -7.14 -8.08 -21.92
N GLU A 303 -7.33 -6.76 -21.82
CA GLU A 303 -6.33 -5.79 -21.31
C GLU A 303 -5.68 -6.16 -19.95
N ASN A 304 -6.40 -6.85 -19.06
CA ASN A 304 -5.94 -7.29 -17.73
C ASN A 304 -5.78 -8.82 -17.57
N HIS A 305 -5.85 -9.57 -18.67
CA HIS A 305 -5.79 -11.04 -18.68
C HIS A 305 -4.94 -11.57 -19.84
N ARG A 306 -3.91 -10.82 -20.25
CA ARG A 306 -2.92 -11.27 -21.25
C ARG A 306 -1.73 -11.94 -20.55
N LYS A 307 -0.97 -12.76 -21.28
CA LYS A 307 0.32 -13.29 -20.80
C LYS A 307 1.21 -12.13 -20.33
N GLY A 308 1.65 -12.17 -19.08
CA GLY A 308 2.46 -11.11 -18.44
C GLY A 308 1.69 -9.90 -17.90
N GLN A 309 0.36 -9.86 -18.05
CA GLN A 309 -0.55 -8.84 -17.52
C GLN A 309 -1.74 -9.52 -16.84
N HIS A 310 -1.47 -10.21 -15.74
CA HIS A 310 -2.47 -10.75 -14.81
C HIS A 310 -1.93 -10.66 -13.38
N ALA A 311 -2.82 -10.65 -12.37
CA ALA A 311 -2.40 -10.63 -10.97
C ALA A 311 -1.63 -11.92 -10.61
N GLY A 312 -0.62 -11.81 -9.74
CA GLY A 312 0.08 -12.98 -9.20
C GLY A 312 -0.81 -13.71 -8.20
N ILE A 313 -1.01 -15.02 -8.39
CA ILE A 313 -1.85 -15.87 -7.53
C ILE A 313 -0.93 -16.74 -6.68
N VAL A 314 -0.33 -16.20 -5.61
CA VAL A 314 0.54 -16.95 -4.67
C VAL A 314 0.43 -16.38 -3.23
N GLN A 315 0.46 -17.26 -2.21
CA GLN A 315 0.58 -16.92 -0.77
C GLN A 315 1.69 -15.87 -0.51
N ASP A 316 1.42 -14.90 0.37
CA ASP A 316 2.28 -13.78 0.79
C ASP A 316 3.76 -14.19 1.08
N LYS A 317 4.61 -14.17 0.06
CA LYS A 317 5.99 -14.74 0.05
C LYS A 317 6.94 -14.21 1.13
N TYR A 318 6.72 -13.01 1.66
CA TYR A 318 7.64 -12.32 2.58
C TYR A 318 7.13 -12.18 4.01
N TRP A 319 5.88 -12.57 4.27
CA TRP A 319 5.24 -12.45 5.58
C TRP A 319 5.12 -13.83 6.21
N VAL A 320 5.63 -13.97 7.44
CA VAL A 320 5.64 -15.24 8.18
C VAL A 320 4.72 -15.08 9.40
N PRO A 321 3.87 -16.07 9.71
CA PRO A 321 3.08 -16.06 10.94
C PRO A 321 3.99 -15.86 12.16
N ALA A 322 3.60 -14.98 13.07
CA ALA A 322 4.29 -14.77 14.33
C ALA A 322 3.72 -15.62 15.48
N ASP A 323 2.54 -16.22 15.26
CA ASP A 323 1.69 -16.75 16.33
C ASP A 323 2.04 -18.20 16.77
N GLU A 324 2.95 -18.94 16.10
CA GLU A 324 3.32 -20.30 16.54
C GLU A 324 4.08 -20.29 17.89
N GLU A 325 4.98 -19.33 18.12
CA GLU A 325 5.69 -19.17 19.40
C GLU A 325 4.82 -18.55 20.51
N GLU A 326 3.86 -17.67 20.19
CA GLU A 326 2.98 -17.01 21.17
C GLU A 326 1.79 -17.91 21.61
N GLU A 327 1.30 -18.79 20.74
CA GLU A 327 0.30 -19.81 21.10
C GLU A 327 0.88 -20.91 22.01
N GLU A 328 2.16 -21.27 21.86
CA GLU A 328 2.85 -22.17 22.79
C GLU A 328 3.01 -21.57 24.19
N ILE A 329 3.34 -20.28 24.30
CA ILE A 329 3.43 -19.57 25.59
C ILE A 329 2.04 -19.48 26.28
N CYS A 330 0.95 -19.39 25.52
CA CYS A 330 -0.41 -19.42 26.08
C CYS A 330 -0.87 -20.84 26.49
N ARG A 331 -0.17 -21.90 26.04
CA ARG A 331 -0.43 -23.30 26.42
C ARG A 331 0.49 -23.77 27.56
N GLY A 332 1.64 -23.13 27.74
CA GLY A 332 2.59 -23.41 28.80
C GLY A 332 2.24 -22.68 30.10
N GLU A 333 2.07 -23.45 31.17
CA GLU A 333 2.07 -23.02 32.57
C GLU A 333 0.85 -22.22 33.07
N ASP A 334 -0.26 -22.93 33.33
CA ASP A 334 -0.88 -22.85 34.66
C ASP A 334 -1.85 -24.03 34.90
N GLY A 335 -1.68 -24.70 36.04
CA GLY A 335 -2.46 -25.87 36.41
C GLY A 335 -3.97 -25.57 36.52
N GLY A 336 -4.78 -26.31 35.75
CA GLY A 336 -6.21 -26.51 36.04
C GLY A 336 -7.21 -25.50 35.45
N ARG A 337 -6.81 -24.51 34.62
CA ARG A 337 -7.77 -23.64 33.91
C ARG A 337 -8.17 -24.20 32.53
N PRO A 338 -9.43 -24.00 32.09
CA PRO A 338 -9.86 -24.38 30.75
C PRO A 338 -9.05 -23.63 29.67
N PRO A 339 -8.87 -24.23 28.47
CA PRO A 339 -8.08 -23.62 27.40
C PRO A 339 -8.66 -22.25 27.00
N ALA A 340 -7.79 -21.25 26.91
CA ALA A 340 -8.18 -19.90 26.53
C ALA A 340 -8.79 -19.87 25.12
N PRO A 341 -9.81 -19.02 24.86
CA PRO A 341 -10.41 -18.92 23.55
C PRO A 341 -9.40 -18.45 22.48
N PRO A 342 -9.56 -18.91 21.23
CA PRO A 342 -8.69 -18.53 20.11
C PRO A 342 -8.73 -17.02 19.86
N LEU A 343 -7.64 -16.52 19.28
CA LEU A 343 -7.42 -15.11 18.98
C LEU A 343 -8.23 -14.68 17.76
N LEU A 344 -8.77 -13.46 17.77
CA LEU A 344 -9.64 -12.93 16.70
C LEU A 344 -8.86 -12.37 15.51
N TYR A 345 -7.54 -12.29 15.59
CA TYR A 345 -6.67 -11.90 14.47
C TYR A 345 -5.32 -12.62 14.53
N ARG A 346 -4.68 -12.77 13.38
CA ARG A 346 -3.32 -13.32 13.24
C ARG A 346 -2.31 -12.22 13.01
N THR A 347 -1.11 -12.41 13.52
CA THR A 347 0.02 -11.48 13.39
C THR A 347 1.05 -12.06 12.44
N PHE A 348 1.52 -11.26 11.50
CA PHE A 348 2.56 -11.61 10.56
C PHE A 348 3.73 -10.63 10.67
N LYS A 349 4.95 -11.16 10.63
CA LYS A 349 6.20 -10.40 10.63
C LYS A 349 6.91 -10.60 9.30
N VAL A 350 7.69 -9.62 8.88
CA VAL A 350 8.55 -9.76 7.70
C VAL A 350 9.59 -10.85 7.95
N SER A 351 9.78 -11.76 6.99
CA SER A 351 10.77 -12.83 7.06
C SER A 351 12.16 -12.30 7.40
N GLY A 352 12.86 -12.99 8.31
CA GLY A 352 14.23 -12.65 8.73
C GLY A 352 15.20 -12.52 7.53
N VAL A 353 14.98 -13.32 6.48
CA VAL A 353 15.79 -13.29 5.24
C VAL A 353 15.78 -11.90 4.59
N LEU A 354 14.67 -11.16 4.69
CA LEU A 354 14.53 -9.82 4.13
C LEU A 354 14.78 -8.73 5.19
N LEU A 355 14.35 -8.97 6.43
CA LEU A 355 14.41 -8.01 7.52
C LEU A 355 15.84 -7.78 8.06
N HIS A 356 16.67 -8.83 8.17
CA HIS A 356 18.04 -8.68 8.67
C HIS A 356 18.94 -7.87 7.72
N PRO A 357 18.94 -8.13 6.38
CA PRO A 357 19.64 -7.27 5.43
C PRO A 357 19.14 -5.82 5.45
N TYR A 358 17.82 -5.61 5.54
CA TYR A 358 17.24 -4.27 5.63
C TYR A 358 17.78 -3.48 6.84
N ARG A 359 17.83 -4.11 8.02
CA ARG A 359 18.40 -3.51 9.25
C ARG A 359 19.89 -3.26 9.12
N LEU A 360 20.65 -4.20 8.54
CA LEU A 360 22.09 -4.05 8.32
C LEU A 360 22.38 -2.89 7.36
N LEU A 361 21.69 -2.81 6.22
CA LEU A 361 21.84 -1.72 5.26
C LEU A 361 21.52 -0.36 5.89
N THR A 362 20.47 -0.30 6.72
CA THR A 362 20.13 0.91 7.46
C THR A 362 21.23 1.32 8.43
N LEU A 363 21.82 0.36 9.16
CA LEU A 363 22.96 0.62 10.06
C LEU A 363 24.21 1.07 9.29
N VAL A 364 24.56 0.39 8.21
CA VAL A 364 25.70 0.75 7.33
C VAL A 364 25.54 2.17 6.81
N ARG A 365 24.34 2.53 6.37
CA ARG A 365 24.07 3.89 5.93
C ARG A 365 24.18 4.91 7.05
N LEU A 366 23.67 4.62 8.25
CA LEU A 366 23.82 5.50 9.41
C LEU A 366 25.30 5.78 9.69
N ILE A 367 26.15 4.74 9.67
CA ILE A 367 27.61 4.89 9.81
C ILE A 367 28.17 5.76 8.69
N ALA A 368 27.78 5.54 7.43
CA ALA A 368 28.23 6.33 6.30
C ALA A 368 27.84 7.82 6.43
N VAL A 369 26.63 8.14 6.90
CA VAL A 369 26.19 9.52 7.17
C VAL A 369 27.02 10.16 8.29
N VAL A 370 27.29 9.43 9.38
CA VAL A 370 28.14 9.94 10.48
C VAL A 370 29.57 10.20 10.01
N LEU A 371 30.15 9.26 9.24
CA LEU A 371 31.48 9.42 8.65
C LEU A 371 31.54 10.59 7.67
N PHE A 372 30.49 10.78 6.85
CA PHE A 372 30.38 11.91 5.94
C PHE A 372 30.36 13.25 6.69
N LEU A 373 29.54 13.37 7.74
CA LEU A 373 29.47 14.58 8.55
C LEU A 373 30.78 14.84 9.30
N ALA A 374 31.40 13.81 9.88
CA ALA A 374 32.71 13.92 10.52
C ALA A 374 33.80 14.34 9.53
N TRP A 375 33.79 13.77 8.33
CA TRP A 375 34.71 14.14 7.25
C TRP A 375 34.54 15.61 6.86
N ARG A 376 33.30 16.08 6.71
CA ARG A 376 33.03 17.50 6.44
C ARG A 376 33.54 18.41 7.53
N LEU A 377 33.24 18.10 8.78
CA LEU A 377 33.68 18.92 9.91
C LEU A 377 35.20 18.97 10.06
N LYS A 378 35.91 17.94 9.58
CA LYS A 378 37.37 17.88 9.53
C LYS A 378 37.95 18.70 8.37
N HIS A 379 37.29 18.75 7.22
CA HIS A 379 37.74 19.48 6.03
C HIS A 379 36.87 20.73 5.85
N ARG A 380 37.19 21.84 6.52
CA ARG A 380 36.32 23.04 6.49
C ARG A 380 36.61 23.99 5.32
N ASP A 381 37.24 23.51 4.26
CA ASP A 381 37.69 24.35 3.16
C ASP A 381 36.54 24.65 2.19
N SER A 382 36.18 25.93 2.09
CA SER A 382 35.10 26.43 1.22
C SER A 382 35.41 27.82 0.70
N ASP A 383 34.93 28.13 -0.51
CA ASP A 383 35.02 29.48 -1.08
C ASP A 383 34.02 30.46 -0.44
N ALA A 384 32.94 29.95 0.19
CA ALA A 384 32.02 30.75 1.00
C ALA A 384 31.58 30.01 2.27
N MET A 385 32.17 30.41 3.39
CA MET A 385 31.95 29.74 4.68
C MET A 385 30.49 29.77 5.16
N TRP A 386 29.73 30.82 4.85
CA TRP A 386 28.31 30.91 5.24
C TRP A 386 27.44 29.90 4.49
N LEU A 387 27.72 29.67 3.20
CA LEU A 387 27.05 28.61 2.41
C LEU A 387 27.48 27.23 2.86
N TRP A 388 28.75 27.06 3.24
CA TRP A 388 29.22 25.83 3.86
C TRP A 388 28.43 25.50 5.13
N TRP A 389 28.26 26.47 6.04
CA TRP A 389 27.47 26.28 7.27
C TRP A 389 26.01 25.90 6.99
N ILE A 390 25.35 26.58 6.04
CA ILE A 390 23.99 26.25 5.64
C ILE A 390 23.92 24.82 5.08
N SER A 391 24.90 24.43 4.25
CA SER A 391 24.95 23.07 3.72
C SER A 391 25.19 22.04 4.83
N VAL A 392 26.16 22.23 5.74
CA VAL A 392 26.40 21.27 6.82
C VAL A 392 25.16 21.10 7.71
N ALA A 393 24.45 22.20 7.99
CA ALA A 393 23.18 22.15 8.72
C ALA A 393 22.09 21.40 7.94
N GLY A 394 21.97 21.62 6.64
CA GLY A 394 21.04 20.92 5.76
C GLY A 394 21.31 19.42 5.71
N ASP A 395 22.56 19.02 5.53
CA ASP A 395 22.94 17.60 5.49
C ASP A 395 22.76 16.89 6.83
N PHE A 396 23.05 17.59 7.94
CA PHE A 396 22.71 17.08 9.26
C PHE A 396 21.20 16.91 9.39
N TRP A 397 20.41 17.90 8.97
CA TRP A 397 18.95 17.84 9.00
C TRP A 397 18.41 16.67 8.18
N PHE A 398 18.89 16.48 6.93
CA PHE A 398 18.49 15.35 6.09
C PHE A 398 18.90 14.00 6.67
N GLY A 399 20.07 13.91 7.31
CA GLY A 399 20.50 12.72 8.04
C GLY A 399 19.55 12.39 9.21
N VAL A 400 19.15 13.41 9.98
CA VAL A 400 18.20 13.27 11.09
C VAL A 400 16.82 12.89 10.59
N THR A 401 16.24 13.61 9.62
CA THR A 401 14.89 13.31 9.12
C THR A 401 14.80 11.92 8.50
N TRP A 402 15.83 11.52 7.73
CA TRP A 402 15.94 10.16 7.22
C TRP A 402 15.96 9.12 8.36
N LEU A 403 16.80 9.33 9.38
CA LEU A 403 16.92 8.39 10.49
C LEU A 403 15.60 8.27 11.27
N LEU A 404 14.94 9.40 11.55
CA LEU A 404 13.65 9.41 12.24
C LEU A 404 12.58 8.64 11.42
N ASN A 405 12.56 8.83 10.10
CA ASN A 405 11.66 8.09 9.21
C ASN A 405 11.97 6.58 9.22
N GLN A 406 13.22 6.20 9.03
CA GLN A 406 13.59 4.78 8.94
C GLN A 406 13.49 4.03 10.27
N ALA A 407 13.81 4.67 11.40
CA ALA A 407 13.71 4.05 12.71
C ALA A 407 12.30 3.51 13.00
N SER A 408 11.27 4.21 12.51
CA SER A 408 9.87 3.81 12.68
C SER A 408 9.46 2.57 11.87
N LYS A 409 10.27 2.16 10.88
CA LYS A 409 10.00 1.05 9.95
C LYS A 409 10.87 -0.19 10.20
N LEU A 410 11.67 -0.21 11.28
CA LEU A 410 12.59 -1.32 11.55
C LEU A 410 11.92 -2.64 11.99
N ASN A 411 10.63 -2.61 12.33
CA ASN A 411 9.87 -3.80 12.72
C ASN A 411 8.43 -3.77 12.17
N PRO A 412 8.23 -3.90 10.85
CA PRO A 412 6.90 -3.89 10.25
C PRO A 412 6.08 -5.11 10.69
N VAL A 413 4.79 -4.90 10.97
CA VAL A 413 3.87 -5.96 11.40
C VAL A 413 2.56 -5.83 10.63
N LYS A 414 2.14 -6.91 9.97
CA LYS A 414 0.83 -7.06 9.33
C LYS A 414 -0.09 -7.84 10.28
N ARG A 415 -1.35 -7.43 10.41
CA ARG A 415 -2.35 -8.15 11.22
C ARG A 415 -3.59 -8.39 10.39
N VAL A 416 -4.09 -9.63 10.41
CA VAL A 416 -5.19 -10.08 9.56
C VAL A 416 -6.33 -10.58 10.45
N PRO A 417 -7.54 -10.00 10.34
CA PRO A 417 -8.69 -10.39 11.17
C PRO A 417 -9.24 -11.77 10.76
N ASP A 418 -9.75 -12.54 11.74
CA ASP A 418 -10.46 -13.81 11.52
C ASP A 418 -11.98 -13.60 11.64
N LEU A 419 -12.60 -13.25 10.51
CA LEU A 419 -14.03 -13.00 10.43
C LEU A 419 -14.87 -14.25 10.71
N SER A 420 -14.35 -15.45 10.41
CA SER A 420 -15.08 -16.71 10.61
C SER A 420 -15.24 -17.02 12.11
N LEU A 421 -14.17 -16.78 12.88
CA LEU A 421 -14.18 -16.97 14.32
C LEU A 421 -15.04 -15.92 15.02
N LEU A 422 -14.97 -14.65 14.58
CA LEU A 422 -15.83 -13.58 15.12
C LEU A 422 -17.31 -13.95 14.97
N ARG A 423 -17.72 -14.39 13.77
CA ARG A 423 -19.10 -14.81 13.48
C ARG A 423 -19.54 -15.95 14.41
N ARG A 424 -18.72 -17.00 14.53
CA ARG A 424 -19.01 -18.14 15.42
C ARG A 424 -19.19 -17.75 16.89
N ARG A 425 -18.57 -16.65 17.33
CA ARG A 425 -18.59 -16.22 18.74
C ARG A 425 -19.68 -15.18 19.05
N PHE A 426 -20.07 -14.37 18.09
CA PHE A 426 -20.89 -13.17 18.37
C PHE A 426 -22.17 -13.02 17.51
N ASP A 427 -22.39 -13.86 16.49
CA ASP A 427 -23.58 -13.71 15.62
C ASP A 427 -24.92 -14.00 16.34
N ASP A 428 -24.91 -14.72 17.47
CA ASP A 428 -26.10 -14.97 18.31
C ASP A 428 -26.49 -13.76 19.20
N GLY A 429 -26.22 -12.53 18.76
CA GLY A 429 -26.62 -11.28 19.44
C GLY A 429 -25.56 -10.65 20.35
N GLY A 430 -24.29 -11.05 20.22
CA GLY A 430 -23.16 -10.55 21.03
C GLY A 430 -22.40 -9.37 20.46
N LEU A 431 -22.72 -8.91 19.25
CA LEU A 431 -21.99 -7.82 18.58
C LEU A 431 -22.30 -6.43 19.20
N PRO A 432 -21.31 -5.57 19.48
CA PRO A 432 -21.53 -4.26 20.10
C PRO A 432 -22.20 -3.25 19.15
N GLY A 433 -22.75 -2.17 19.70
CA GLY A 433 -23.25 -1.04 18.90
C GLY A 433 -22.12 -0.28 18.19
N ILE A 434 -22.39 0.28 17.01
CA ILE A 434 -21.46 1.16 16.26
C ILE A 434 -22.19 2.41 15.78
N ASP A 435 -21.70 3.60 16.12
CA ASP A 435 -22.14 4.85 15.50
C ASP A 435 -21.23 5.22 14.33
N VAL A 436 -21.82 5.63 13.22
CA VAL A 436 -21.12 5.98 11.99
C VAL A 436 -21.28 7.47 11.72
N PHE A 437 -20.20 8.23 11.76
CA PHE A 437 -20.20 9.68 11.57
C PHE A 437 -19.74 10.06 10.17
N ILE A 438 -20.56 10.82 9.46
CA ILE A 438 -20.30 11.31 8.12
C ILE A 438 -20.31 12.83 8.20
N ASN A 439 -19.24 13.48 7.76
CA ASN A 439 -19.17 14.95 7.73
C ASN A 439 -19.22 15.42 6.28
N THR A 440 -20.03 16.45 6.03
CA THR A 440 -20.04 17.18 4.77
C THR A 440 -20.06 18.69 5.00
N VAL A 441 -19.46 19.44 4.09
CA VAL A 441 -19.41 20.91 4.18
C VAL A 441 -20.66 21.55 3.61
N ASP A 442 -20.92 21.39 2.31
CA ASP A 442 -22.12 21.88 1.65
C ASP A 442 -22.26 21.23 0.26
N PRO A 443 -23.47 21.20 -0.33
CA PRO A 443 -23.74 20.39 -1.53
C PRO A 443 -23.14 20.96 -2.82
N VAL A 444 -22.52 22.14 -2.78
CA VAL A 444 -21.86 22.78 -3.92
C VAL A 444 -20.37 22.46 -3.93
N ASP A 445 -19.72 22.58 -2.77
CA ASP A 445 -18.29 22.30 -2.63
C ASP A 445 -17.99 20.80 -2.57
N GLU A 446 -18.93 20.00 -2.05
CA GLU A 446 -18.87 18.54 -2.02
C GLU A 446 -20.09 17.96 -2.75
N PRO A 447 -19.91 17.22 -3.86
CA PRO A 447 -21.04 16.73 -4.65
C PRO A 447 -21.99 15.87 -3.81
N MET A 448 -23.25 16.32 -3.71
CA MET A 448 -24.30 15.62 -2.96
C MET A 448 -24.43 14.15 -3.34
N LEU A 449 -24.25 13.81 -4.62
CA LEU A 449 -24.30 12.42 -5.09
C LEU A 449 -23.30 11.51 -4.36
N TYR A 450 -22.06 11.95 -4.16
CA TYR A 450 -21.04 11.16 -3.47
C TYR A 450 -21.40 11.00 -1.99
N THR A 451 -21.84 12.07 -1.33
CA THR A 451 -22.33 12.02 0.06
C THR A 451 -23.47 11.01 0.21
N MET A 452 -24.45 11.03 -0.69
CA MET A 452 -25.58 10.08 -0.62
C MET A 452 -25.15 8.64 -0.93
N ASN A 453 -24.21 8.43 -1.84
CA ASN A 453 -23.64 7.09 -2.10
C ASN A 453 -22.88 6.54 -0.88
N SER A 454 -22.12 7.40 -0.18
CA SER A 454 -21.46 7.03 1.08
C SER A 454 -22.48 6.63 2.14
N VAL A 455 -23.54 7.42 2.35
CA VAL A 455 -24.66 7.08 3.26
C VAL A 455 -25.30 5.74 2.88
N LEU A 456 -25.65 5.53 1.61
CA LEU A 456 -26.26 4.29 1.12
C LEU A 456 -25.34 3.07 1.34
N SER A 457 -24.03 3.23 1.13
CA SER A 457 -23.06 2.16 1.37
C SER A 457 -22.98 1.77 2.85
N ILE A 458 -23.09 2.75 3.75
CA ILE A 458 -23.07 2.57 5.21
C ILE A 458 -24.32 1.82 5.68
N LEU A 459 -25.50 2.22 5.20
CA LEU A 459 -26.76 1.54 5.53
C LEU A 459 -26.82 0.10 5.02
N ALA A 460 -26.05 -0.21 3.96
CA ALA A 460 -25.97 -1.53 3.34
C ALA A 460 -24.81 -2.42 3.85
N THR A 461 -24.13 -2.03 4.92
CA THR A 461 -23.02 -2.81 5.52
C THR A 461 -23.51 -4.16 6.05
N ASP A 462 -22.65 -5.19 6.04
CA ASP A 462 -22.96 -6.50 6.63
C ASP A 462 -22.80 -6.47 8.16
N TYR A 463 -23.72 -5.76 8.80
CA TYR A 463 -23.81 -5.63 10.25
C TYR A 463 -25.29 -5.62 10.68
N PRO A 464 -25.65 -6.14 11.86
CA PRO A 464 -27.05 -6.16 12.28
C PRO A 464 -27.66 -4.75 12.29
N ALA A 465 -28.85 -4.60 11.69
CA ALA A 465 -29.48 -3.29 11.49
C ALA A 465 -29.71 -2.52 12.80
N GLY A 466 -30.09 -3.21 13.89
CA GLY A 466 -30.26 -2.60 15.22
C GLY A 466 -28.96 -2.44 16.02
N ARG A 467 -27.79 -2.73 15.44
CA ARG A 467 -26.48 -2.60 16.10
C ARG A 467 -25.61 -1.51 15.48
N HIS A 468 -26.11 -0.75 14.51
CA HIS A 468 -25.41 0.43 14.05
C HIS A 468 -26.35 1.57 13.67
N ALA A 469 -25.84 2.80 13.75
CA ALA A 469 -26.57 4.02 13.44
C ALA A 469 -25.69 4.98 12.64
N ALA A 470 -26.26 5.68 11.66
CA ALA A 470 -25.56 6.63 10.81
C ALA A 470 -25.98 8.06 11.15
N TYR A 471 -25.00 8.95 11.24
CA TYR A 471 -25.16 10.37 11.54
C TYR A 471 -24.48 11.18 10.43
N LEU A 472 -25.27 11.96 9.70
CA LEU A 472 -24.75 12.91 8.71
C LEU A 472 -24.75 14.31 9.31
N SER A 473 -23.56 14.89 9.48
CA SER A 473 -23.41 16.29 9.84
C SER A 473 -23.21 17.15 8.60
N ASP A 474 -24.13 18.09 8.37
CA ASP A 474 -24.07 19.12 7.32
C ASP A 474 -23.64 20.47 7.91
N ASP A 475 -22.40 20.86 7.63
CA ASP A 475 -21.84 22.11 8.13
C ASP A 475 -22.41 23.36 7.40
N GLY A 476 -23.08 23.17 6.26
CA GLY A 476 -23.70 24.22 5.45
C GLY A 476 -25.15 24.48 5.81
N ALA A 477 -25.78 23.56 6.56
CA ALA A 477 -27.20 23.57 6.91
C ALA A 477 -28.11 23.82 5.69
N SER A 478 -27.82 23.15 4.57
CA SER A 478 -28.50 23.32 3.30
C SER A 478 -29.76 22.46 3.23
N LEU A 479 -30.88 23.06 2.83
CA LEU A 479 -32.11 22.30 2.58
C LEU A 479 -31.92 21.23 1.49
N ALA A 480 -31.04 21.47 0.51
CA ALA A 480 -30.75 20.50 -0.54
C ALA A 480 -30.11 19.21 0.03
N HIS A 481 -29.20 19.32 0.99
CA HIS A 481 -28.64 18.15 1.67
C HIS A 481 -29.68 17.38 2.47
N TYR A 482 -30.53 18.09 3.20
CA TYR A 482 -31.62 17.48 3.97
C TYR A 482 -32.61 16.73 3.06
N GLU A 483 -33.10 17.36 1.99
CA GLU A 483 -34.01 16.70 1.04
C GLU A 483 -33.32 15.59 0.24
N GLY A 484 -32.03 15.76 -0.09
CA GLY A 484 -31.23 14.69 -0.70
C GLY A 484 -31.10 13.46 0.21
N LEU A 485 -31.00 13.67 1.52
CA LEU A 485 -30.98 12.57 2.50
C LEU A 485 -32.35 11.88 2.63
N ILE A 486 -33.47 12.61 2.49
CA ILE A 486 -34.81 12.01 2.38
C ILE A 486 -34.87 11.08 1.16
N GLU A 487 -34.41 11.55 0.01
CA GLU A 487 -34.35 10.74 -1.21
C GLU A 487 -33.44 9.52 -1.03
N ALA A 488 -32.31 9.67 -0.36
CA ALA A 488 -31.40 8.57 -0.07
C ALA A 488 -32.05 7.54 0.88
N ALA A 489 -32.79 7.97 1.90
CA ALA A 489 -33.52 7.09 2.80
C ALA A 489 -34.62 6.30 2.06
N ARG A 490 -35.33 6.94 1.12
CA ARG A 490 -36.32 6.27 0.25
C ARG A 490 -35.65 5.21 -0.63
N PHE A 491 -34.55 5.56 -1.28
CA PHE A 491 -33.81 4.62 -2.12
C PHE A 491 -33.15 3.49 -1.30
N ALA A 492 -32.73 3.76 -0.06
CA ALA A 492 -32.16 2.76 0.84
C ALA A 492 -33.13 1.60 1.12
N ALA A 493 -34.43 1.87 1.21
CA ALA A 493 -35.47 0.84 1.39
C ALA A 493 -35.52 -0.17 0.23
N LEU A 494 -35.02 0.20 -0.95
CA LEU A 494 -34.85 -0.68 -2.10
C LEU A 494 -33.44 -1.29 -2.16
N TRP A 495 -32.42 -0.43 -2.00
CA TRP A 495 -31.01 -0.77 -2.17
C TRP A 495 -30.48 -1.73 -1.12
N VAL A 496 -30.82 -1.53 0.16
CA VAL A 496 -30.30 -2.33 1.27
C VAL A 496 -30.81 -3.77 1.21
N PRO A 497 -32.12 -4.04 1.01
CA PRO A 497 -32.60 -5.42 0.80
C PRO A 497 -32.01 -6.07 -0.45
N PHE A 498 -31.89 -5.33 -1.56
CA PHE A 498 -31.21 -5.82 -2.77
C PHE A 498 -29.76 -6.24 -2.47
N CYS A 499 -29.02 -5.42 -1.72
CA CYS A 499 -27.66 -5.70 -1.28
C CYS A 499 -27.54 -6.94 -0.40
N ARG A 500 -28.49 -7.15 0.51
CA ARG A 500 -28.53 -8.32 1.41
C ARG A 500 -28.89 -9.60 0.66
N LYS A 501 -29.89 -9.52 -0.23
CA LYS A 501 -30.35 -10.63 -1.08
C LYS A 501 -29.24 -11.13 -1.99
N HIS A 502 -28.59 -10.23 -2.72
CA HIS A 502 -27.66 -10.58 -3.79
C HIS A 502 -26.18 -10.52 -3.39
N ARG A 503 -25.88 -10.10 -2.15
CA ARG A 503 -24.51 -9.95 -1.61
C ARG A 503 -23.58 -9.21 -2.57
N VAL A 504 -24.06 -8.09 -3.11
CA VAL A 504 -23.32 -7.29 -4.11
C VAL A 504 -22.23 -6.44 -3.44
N GLU A 505 -21.10 -6.28 -4.12
CA GLU A 505 -20.04 -5.35 -3.73
C GLU A 505 -19.53 -4.60 -4.98
N PRO A 506 -19.11 -3.32 -4.86
CA PRO A 506 -19.14 -2.46 -3.67
C PRO A 506 -20.56 -2.08 -3.20
N ARG A 507 -20.68 -1.55 -1.97
CA ARG A 507 -21.99 -1.15 -1.40
C ARG A 507 -22.45 0.24 -1.83
N ALA A 508 -21.60 1.04 -2.46
CA ALA A 508 -21.98 2.30 -3.10
C ALA A 508 -22.60 2.02 -4.48
N PRO A 509 -23.87 2.42 -4.73
CA PRO A 509 -24.54 2.18 -6.01
C PRO A 509 -23.82 2.77 -7.22
N GLU A 510 -23.30 4.00 -7.13
CA GLU A 510 -22.57 4.65 -8.24
C GLU A 510 -21.39 3.78 -8.67
N SER A 511 -20.54 3.38 -7.72
CA SER A 511 -19.38 2.55 -7.98
C SER A 511 -19.77 1.15 -8.47
N TYR A 512 -20.84 0.57 -7.93
CA TYR A 512 -21.34 -0.75 -8.34
C TYR A 512 -21.89 -0.74 -9.77
N PHE A 513 -22.67 0.26 -10.15
CA PHE A 513 -23.25 0.35 -11.49
C PHE A 513 -22.27 0.88 -12.54
N ALA A 514 -21.24 1.62 -12.13
CA ALA A 514 -20.14 2.03 -13.00
C ALA A 514 -19.14 0.90 -13.29
N ALA A 515 -19.07 -0.13 -12.43
CA ALA A 515 -18.17 -1.26 -12.61
C ALA A 515 -18.51 -2.05 -13.91
N LYS A 516 -17.49 -2.32 -14.73
CA LYS A 516 -17.63 -3.11 -15.98
C LYS A 516 -18.15 -4.53 -15.71
N ALA A 517 -17.83 -5.09 -14.55
CA ALA A 517 -18.40 -6.34 -14.04
C ALA A 517 -19.13 -6.02 -12.73
N ALA A 518 -20.37 -6.49 -12.60
CA ALA A 518 -21.16 -6.39 -11.38
C ALA A 518 -21.14 -7.74 -10.66
N PRO A 519 -20.15 -7.98 -9.77
CA PRO A 519 -20.07 -9.24 -9.04
C PRO A 519 -21.28 -9.37 -8.09
N HIS A 520 -21.82 -10.58 -8.02
CA HIS A 520 -22.83 -10.97 -7.04
C HIS A 520 -22.45 -12.34 -6.47
N ALA A 521 -22.75 -12.55 -5.19
CA ALA A 521 -22.47 -13.81 -4.49
C ALA A 521 -23.69 -14.30 -3.70
N GLY A 522 -24.87 -13.76 -4.03
CA GLY A 522 -26.13 -14.13 -3.40
C GLY A 522 -26.61 -15.52 -3.84
N PRO A 523 -27.50 -16.15 -3.04
CA PRO A 523 -28.06 -17.46 -3.35
C PRO A 523 -29.12 -17.44 -4.47
N ALA A 524 -29.52 -16.26 -4.95
CA ALA A 524 -30.57 -16.11 -5.95
C ALA A 524 -30.09 -16.59 -7.35
N PRO A 525 -30.97 -17.18 -8.18
CA PRO A 525 -30.66 -17.55 -9.56
C PRO A 525 -30.18 -16.34 -10.39
N PRO A 526 -29.27 -16.55 -11.37
CA PRO A 526 -28.74 -15.46 -12.20
C PRO A 526 -29.80 -14.67 -12.97
N GLU A 527 -30.87 -15.32 -13.43
CA GLU A 527 -31.96 -14.67 -14.18
C GLU A 527 -32.73 -13.66 -13.31
N GLU A 528 -33.05 -14.07 -12.08
CA GLU A 528 -33.68 -13.21 -11.08
C GLU A 528 -32.79 -12.03 -10.73
N PHE A 529 -31.49 -12.28 -10.49
CA PHE A 529 -30.52 -11.22 -10.24
C PHE A 529 -30.43 -10.22 -11.39
N VAL A 530 -30.42 -10.67 -12.65
CA VAL A 530 -30.36 -9.77 -13.82
C VAL A 530 -31.62 -8.89 -13.91
N GLY A 531 -32.79 -9.46 -13.65
CA GLY A 531 -34.06 -8.72 -13.58
C GLY A 531 -34.04 -7.67 -12.47
N ASP A 532 -33.74 -8.11 -11.24
CA ASP A 532 -33.65 -7.25 -10.05
C ASP A 532 -32.64 -6.11 -10.26
N ARG A 533 -31.45 -6.43 -10.78
CA ARG A 533 -30.39 -5.45 -11.05
C ARG A 533 -30.80 -4.40 -12.07
N ARG A 534 -31.52 -4.78 -13.13
CA ARG A 534 -31.99 -3.82 -14.14
C ARG A 534 -33.01 -2.85 -13.55
N LEU A 535 -33.94 -3.37 -12.74
CA LEU A 535 -34.94 -2.56 -12.06
C LEU A 535 -34.27 -1.58 -11.09
N VAL A 536 -33.42 -2.08 -10.18
CA VAL A 536 -32.74 -1.23 -9.20
C VAL A 536 -31.82 -0.21 -9.86
N ARG A 537 -31.17 -0.55 -10.98
CA ARG A 537 -30.39 0.41 -11.77
C ARG A 537 -31.27 1.55 -12.30
N ARG A 538 -32.45 1.24 -12.83
CA ARG A 538 -33.38 2.28 -13.32
C ARG A 538 -33.81 3.20 -12.18
N GLU A 539 -34.21 2.63 -11.04
CA GLU A 539 -34.58 3.41 -9.85
C GLU A 539 -33.41 4.27 -9.33
N TYR A 540 -32.18 3.79 -9.47
CA TYR A 540 -30.98 4.55 -9.12
C TYR A 540 -30.74 5.74 -10.06
N GLU A 541 -30.90 5.57 -11.37
CA GLU A 541 -30.79 6.69 -12.32
C GLU A 541 -31.90 7.74 -12.09
N GLU A 542 -33.12 7.30 -11.75
CA GLU A 542 -34.19 8.22 -11.35
C GLU A 542 -33.88 8.93 -10.04
N PHE A 543 -33.28 8.24 -9.07
CA PHE A 543 -32.77 8.84 -7.84
C PHE A 543 -31.73 9.93 -8.12
N LYS A 544 -30.77 9.68 -9.02
CA LYS A 544 -29.77 10.70 -9.46
C LYS A 544 -30.46 11.93 -10.06
N ALA A 545 -31.42 11.72 -10.95
CA ALA A 545 -32.18 12.80 -11.55
C ALA A 545 -32.97 13.62 -10.50
N ARG A 546 -33.54 12.96 -9.48
CA ARG A 546 -34.21 13.66 -8.36
C ARG A 546 -33.23 14.48 -7.53
N LEU A 547 -32.05 13.95 -7.24
CA LEU A 547 -31.00 14.70 -6.53
C LEU A 547 -30.58 15.95 -7.31
N ASP A 548 -30.32 15.83 -8.61
CA ASP A 548 -29.93 16.97 -9.45
C ASP A 548 -31.06 18.01 -9.55
N ALA A 549 -32.31 17.55 -9.61
CA ALA A 549 -33.48 18.42 -9.68
C ALA A 549 -33.65 19.30 -8.42
N LEU A 550 -33.18 18.89 -7.24
CA LEU A 550 -33.31 19.66 -5.99
C LEU A 550 -32.72 21.08 -6.10
N PHE A 551 -31.62 21.23 -6.84
CA PHE A 551 -30.98 22.54 -7.07
C PHE A 551 -31.83 23.50 -7.91
N THR A 552 -32.89 23.00 -8.56
CA THR A 552 -33.85 23.82 -9.33
C THR A 552 -35.21 23.91 -8.64
N VAL A 553 -35.71 22.80 -8.09
CA VAL A 553 -37.02 22.70 -7.45
C VAL A 553 -37.09 23.53 -6.17
N ILE A 554 -36.05 23.52 -5.33
CA ILE A 554 -36.05 24.26 -4.06
C ILE A 554 -36.13 25.78 -4.30
N PRO A 555 -35.31 26.39 -5.18
CA PRO A 555 -35.46 27.79 -5.55
C PRO A 555 -36.83 28.11 -6.14
N GLN A 556 -37.32 27.33 -7.11
CA GLN A 556 -38.62 27.58 -7.75
C GLN A 556 -39.79 27.54 -6.77
N ARG A 557 -39.81 26.56 -5.87
CA ARG A 557 -40.82 26.44 -4.81
C ARG A 557 -40.81 27.66 -3.89
N SER A 558 -39.61 28.12 -3.53
CA SER A 558 -39.42 29.28 -2.66
C SER A 558 -39.84 30.59 -3.34
N GLU A 559 -39.59 30.73 -4.64
CA GLU A 559 -40.00 31.90 -5.44
C GLU A 559 -41.51 31.96 -5.70
N ALA A 560 -42.14 30.81 -6.00
CA ALA A 560 -43.58 30.73 -6.28
C ALA A 560 -44.44 31.18 -5.09
N SER A 561 -43.98 30.94 -3.85
CA SER A 561 -44.69 31.37 -2.65
C SER A 561 -44.62 32.89 -2.41
N VAL A 562 -43.63 33.59 -2.95
CA VAL A 562 -43.46 35.05 -2.80
C VAL A 562 -44.41 35.81 -3.74
N GLY A 563 -44.75 35.24 -4.90
CA GLY A 563 -45.69 35.83 -5.85
C GLY A 563 -47.11 36.04 -5.32
N ASN A 564 -47.50 35.36 -4.23
CA ASN A 564 -48.78 35.51 -3.56
C ASN A 564 -48.76 36.44 -2.32
N ALA A 565 -47.59 36.86 -1.84
CA ALA A 565 -47.46 37.67 -0.63
C ALA A 565 -46.89 39.06 -0.95
N ASN A 566 -47.73 40.08 -0.84
CA ASN A 566 -47.39 41.49 -1.11
C ASN A 566 -46.54 42.10 0.02
N THR A 567 -45.35 41.56 0.27
CA THR A 567 -44.49 41.95 1.40
C THR A 567 -43.03 42.13 0.98
N LYS A 568 -42.49 43.33 1.26
CA LYS A 568 -41.06 43.65 1.19
C LYS A 568 -40.31 42.94 2.33
N GLY A 569 -39.84 41.72 2.09
CA GLY A 569 -39.03 40.93 3.03
C GLY A 569 -38.11 39.93 2.30
N ALA A 570 -37.10 39.40 2.99
CA ALA A 570 -36.18 38.40 2.43
C ALA A 570 -36.91 37.10 2.05
N LYS A 571 -36.58 36.49 0.91
CA LYS A 571 -37.27 35.29 0.41
C LYS A 571 -36.85 34.06 1.22
N ALA A 572 -37.76 33.55 2.03
CA ALA A 572 -37.54 32.32 2.80
C ALA A 572 -37.32 31.12 1.87
N THR A 573 -36.34 30.27 2.20
CA THR A 573 -36.22 28.95 1.57
C THR A 573 -37.24 28.01 2.19
N LEU A 574 -38.17 27.51 1.38
CA LEU A 574 -39.30 26.71 1.86
C LEU A 574 -39.04 25.23 1.73
N MET A 575 -39.45 24.46 2.73
CA MET A 575 -39.54 23.00 2.72
C MET A 575 -40.71 22.53 1.84
N ALA A 576 -40.77 21.23 1.55
CA ALA A 576 -41.84 20.63 0.74
C ALA A 576 -43.25 20.80 1.33
N ASP A 577 -43.38 20.94 2.65
CA ASP A 577 -44.64 21.19 3.36
C ASP A 577 -45.04 22.67 3.41
N GLY A 578 -44.24 23.56 2.80
CA GLY A 578 -44.46 25.00 2.79
C GLY A 578 -43.93 25.75 4.02
N THR A 579 -43.31 25.06 4.98
CA THR A 579 -42.68 25.71 6.15
C THR A 579 -41.31 26.31 5.81
N PRO A 580 -40.89 27.41 6.46
CA PRO A 580 -39.54 27.95 6.28
C PRO A 580 -38.47 27.02 6.84
N TRP A 581 -37.38 26.83 6.09
CA TRP A 581 -36.21 26.07 6.54
C TRP A 581 -35.48 26.80 7.67
N ALA A 582 -35.15 26.10 8.76
CA ALA A 582 -34.46 26.68 9.91
C ALA A 582 -32.97 26.97 9.65
N GLY A 583 -32.35 26.31 8.66
CA GLY A 583 -30.94 26.44 8.34
C GLY A 583 -30.63 27.59 7.39
N THR A 584 -29.68 27.36 6.48
CA THR A 584 -29.22 28.35 5.49
C THR A 584 -30.23 28.51 4.36
N TRP A 585 -30.59 29.76 4.04
CA TRP A 585 -31.44 30.08 2.90
C TRP A 585 -30.64 30.30 1.61
N THR A 586 -31.28 30.07 0.47
CA THR A 586 -30.75 30.35 -0.89
C THR A 586 -30.44 31.83 -1.06
N GLU A 587 -31.35 32.71 -0.64
CA GLU A 587 -31.09 34.13 -0.42
C GLU A 587 -30.76 34.34 1.06
N PRO A 588 -29.48 34.62 1.41
CA PRO A 588 -29.07 34.72 2.80
C PRO A 588 -29.83 35.81 3.57
N ALA A 589 -30.42 35.43 4.71
CA ALA A 589 -31.09 36.36 5.63
C ALA A 589 -30.43 36.36 7.02
N GLU A 590 -30.83 37.31 7.87
CA GLU A 590 -30.42 37.30 9.27
C GLU A 590 -30.91 36.02 9.95
N ASN A 591 -30.03 35.35 10.71
CA ASN A 591 -30.27 34.02 11.30
C ASN A 591 -30.43 32.84 10.32
N HIS A 592 -30.28 33.06 9.01
CA HIS A 592 -30.44 32.02 7.98
C HIS A 592 -29.37 32.13 6.87
N LYS A 593 -28.10 32.24 7.26
CA LYS A 593 -26.96 32.31 6.32
C LYS A 593 -25.84 31.37 6.74
N LYS A 594 -24.94 31.01 5.82
CA LYS A 594 -23.76 30.18 6.14
C LYS A 594 -23.00 30.76 7.33
N GLY A 595 -22.81 29.97 8.38
CA GLY A 595 -22.16 30.39 9.63
C GLY A 595 -23.05 31.16 10.62
N GLN A 596 -24.33 31.34 10.33
CA GLN A 596 -25.33 31.91 11.24
C GLN A 596 -26.70 31.26 11.03
N HIS A 597 -27.00 30.21 11.80
CA HIS A 597 -28.28 29.49 11.82
C HIS A 597 -28.43 28.68 13.12
N ALA A 598 -29.67 28.32 13.46
CA ALA A 598 -29.96 27.44 14.59
C ALA A 598 -29.44 26.01 14.35
N GLY A 599 -29.32 25.23 15.43
CA GLY A 599 -29.09 23.79 15.35
C GLY A 599 -30.32 23.05 14.81
N ILE A 600 -30.11 21.97 14.08
CA ILE A 600 -31.15 21.14 13.46
C ILE A 600 -30.78 19.68 13.66
N VAL A 601 -31.68 18.90 14.27
CA VAL A 601 -31.59 17.43 14.31
C VAL A 601 -32.88 16.87 13.75
N LYS A 602 -32.76 15.91 12.83
CA LYS A 602 -33.88 15.17 12.25
C LYS A 602 -33.53 13.69 12.19
N VAL A 603 -34.33 12.86 12.85
CA VAL A 603 -34.25 11.40 12.73
C VAL A 603 -35.00 11.01 11.46
N MET A 604 -34.26 10.56 10.45
CA MET A 604 -34.80 10.21 9.12
C MET A 604 -35.32 8.77 9.09
N LEU A 605 -34.56 7.88 9.72
CA LEU A 605 -34.91 6.48 9.94
C LEU A 605 -34.75 6.22 11.43
N SER A 606 -35.82 5.80 12.09
CA SER A 606 -35.81 5.49 13.52
C SER A 606 -35.03 4.20 13.82
N HIS A 607 -34.69 3.99 15.09
CA HIS A 607 -34.03 2.76 15.50
C HIS A 607 -34.90 1.53 15.15
N PRO A 608 -34.37 0.54 14.41
CA PRO A 608 -35.15 -0.65 14.09
C PRO A 608 -35.40 -1.49 15.34
N GLY A 609 -36.53 -2.21 15.38
CA GLY A 609 -36.83 -3.18 16.44
C GLY A 609 -35.80 -4.31 16.50
N GLU A 610 -35.77 -5.09 17.58
CA GLU A 610 -34.74 -6.13 17.79
C GLU A 610 -34.88 -7.32 16.83
N GLU A 611 -36.11 -7.74 16.54
CA GLU A 611 -36.41 -8.89 15.68
C GLU A 611 -36.30 -8.55 14.18
N PRO A 612 -35.74 -9.45 13.35
CA PRO A 612 -35.74 -9.32 11.88
C PRO A 612 -37.15 -9.11 11.32
N GLN A 613 -37.29 -8.15 10.40
CA GLN A 613 -38.55 -7.92 9.68
C GLN A 613 -38.36 -8.35 8.23
N LEU A 614 -39.09 -9.38 7.81
CA LEU A 614 -39.01 -9.88 6.45
C LEU A 614 -39.81 -8.99 5.49
N GLY A 615 -39.32 -8.86 4.27
CA GLY A 615 -39.96 -8.06 3.22
C GLY A 615 -41.23 -8.69 2.64
N MET A 616 -41.82 -8.01 1.67
CA MET A 616 -43.00 -8.51 0.95
C MET A 616 -42.59 -9.39 -0.24
N PRO A 617 -43.44 -10.37 -0.64
CA PRO A 617 -43.26 -11.08 -1.89
C PRO A 617 -43.52 -10.17 -3.10
N ALA A 618 -43.02 -10.57 -4.27
CA ALA A 618 -43.22 -9.82 -5.51
C ALA A 618 -44.72 -9.67 -5.85
N SER A 619 -45.11 -8.46 -6.27
CA SER A 619 -46.48 -8.09 -6.65
C SER A 619 -46.48 -7.12 -7.83
N SER A 620 -47.67 -6.80 -8.37
CA SER A 620 -47.80 -5.85 -9.49
C SER A 620 -47.29 -4.44 -9.18
N GLY A 621 -47.29 -4.02 -7.91
CA GLY A 621 -46.76 -2.74 -7.44
C GLY A 621 -45.32 -2.79 -6.90
N HIS A 622 -44.83 -3.98 -6.51
CA HIS A 622 -43.47 -4.20 -6.02
C HIS A 622 -42.86 -5.42 -6.73
N PRO A 623 -42.13 -5.23 -7.85
CA PRO A 623 -41.69 -6.35 -8.69
C PRO A 623 -40.60 -7.22 -8.07
N LEU A 624 -39.98 -6.78 -6.97
CA LEU A 624 -38.90 -7.49 -6.29
C LEU A 624 -39.45 -8.35 -5.16
N ASP A 625 -38.99 -9.60 -5.08
CA ASP A 625 -39.26 -10.47 -3.94
C ASP A 625 -38.22 -10.26 -2.83
N PHE A 626 -38.68 -9.80 -1.67
CA PHE A 626 -37.89 -9.64 -0.45
C PHE A 626 -38.44 -10.46 0.73
N SER A 627 -39.31 -11.45 0.47
CA SER A 627 -39.98 -12.26 1.50
C SER A 627 -39.03 -13.04 2.41
N ALA A 628 -37.80 -13.32 1.97
CA ALA A 628 -36.76 -14.00 2.73
C ALA A 628 -35.63 -13.07 3.22
N VAL A 629 -35.81 -11.75 3.13
CA VAL A 629 -34.76 -10.77 3.38
C VAL A 629 -35.18 -9.85 4.52
N ASP A 630 -34.29 -9.63 5.49
CA ASP A 630 -34.49 -8.60 6.51
C ASP A 630 -34.46 -7.22 5.82
N VAL A 631 -35.58 -6.49 5.88
CA VAL A 631 -35.74 -5.17 5.25
C VAL A 631 -35.48 -4.01 6.20
N ARG A 632 -35.17 -4.27 7.48
CA ARG A 632 -34.91 -3.21 8.45
C ARG A 632 -33.72 -2.35 8.04
N LEU A 633 -33.86 -1.05 8.16
CA LEU A 633 -32.77 -0.10 7.93
C LEU A 633 -32.14 0.32 9.26
N PRO A 634 -30.82 0.56 9.29
CA PRO A 634 -30.16 1.19 10.43
C PRO A 634 -30.71 2.61 10.67
N MET A 635 -30.61 3.10 11.91
CA MET A 635 -31.00 4.47 12.24
C MET A 635 -30.19 5.46 11.39
N LEU A 636 -30.85 6.52 10.90
CA LEU A 636 -30.21 7.59 10.12
C LEU A 636 -30.63 8.94 10.66
N VAL A 637 -29.66 9.77 11.02
CA VAL A 637 -29.89 11.08 11.66
C VAL A 637 -29.18 12.17 10.88
N TYR A 638 -29.93 13.21 10.52
CA TYR A 638 -29.40 14.46 9.97
C TYR A 638 -29.10 15.43 11.10
N ILE A 639 -27.92 16.05 11.07
CA ILE A 639 -27.46 17.02 12.06
C ILE A 639 -26.89 18.24 11.33
N ALA A 640 -27.36 19.43 11.68
CA ALA A 640 -26.66 20.68 11.43
C ALA A 640 -26.49 21.39 12.77
N ARG A 641 -25.27 21.57 13.22
CA ARG A 641 -24.98 22.22 14.51
C ARG A 641 -25.30 23.71 14.48
N GLU A 642 -25.56 24.30 15.64
CA GLU A 642 -25.78 25.75 15.72
C GLU A 642 -24.51 26.51 15.33
N LYS A 643 -24.67 27.59 14.56
CA LYS A 643 -23.59 28.52 14.23
C LYS A 643 -24.06 29.94 14.49
N ARG A 644 -23.23 30.74 15.16
CA ARG A 644 -23.49 32.18 15.42
C ARG A 644 -22.26 33.01 15.08
N PRO A 645 -22.43 34.25 14.60
CA PRO A 645 -21.32 35.17 14.39
C PRO A 645 -20.54 35.38 15.69
N GLY A 646 -19.20 35.34 15.60
CA GLY A 646 -18.32 35.53 16.75
C GLY A 646 -17.89 34.24 17.46
N TYR A 647 -18.53 33.11 17.20
CA TYR A 647 -18.10 31.79 17.69
C TYR A 647 -17.28 31.06 16.62
N ASP A 648 -16.09 30.56 17.00
CA ASP A 648 -15.32 29.67 16.13
C ASP A 648 -15.92 28.27 16.18
N HIS A 649 -16.32 27.75 15.04
CA HIS A 649 -16.96 26.44 14.94
C HIS A 649 -15.96 25.30 14.68
N GLN A 650 -14.65 25.54 14.58
CA GLN A 650 -13.64 24.45 14.58
C GLN A 650 -13.79 23.42 13.43
N LYS A 651 -14.48 23.79 12.34
CA LYS A 651 -14.68 22.98 11.12
C LYS A 651 -15.07 21.52 11.46
N LYS A 652 -14.43 20.52 10.83
CA LYS A 652 -14.72 19.10 10.98
C LYS A 652 -14.57 18.59 12.42
N ALA A 653 -13.58 19.07 13.18
CA ALA A 653 -13.38 18.66 14.57
C ALA A 653 -14.60 18.99 15.43
N GLY A 654 -15.12 20.22 15.33
CA GLY A 654 -16.31 20.62 16.06
C GLY A 654 -17.58 19.88 15.60
N ALA A 655 -17.70 19.55 14.31
CA ALA A 655 -18.84 18.78 13.79
C ALA A 655 -18.86 17.36 14.39
N MET A 656 -17.71 16.70 14.43
CA MET A 656 -17.56 15.38 15.05
C MET A 656 -17.78 15.40 16.57
N ASN A 657 -17.37 16.47 17.26
CA ASN A 657 -17.62 16.64 18.70
C ASN A 657 -19.11 16.83 19.01
N VAL A 658 -19.83 17.62 18.22
CA VAL A 658 -21.29 17.74 18.33
C VAL A 658 -21.97 16.39 18.08
N MET A 659 -21.59 15.68 17.02
CA MET A 659 -22.12 14.33 16.75
C MET A 659 -21.83 13.35 17.89
N LEU A 660 -20.66 13.44 18.54
CA LEU A 660 -20.31 12.60 19.68
C LEU A 660 -21.26 12.81 20.87
N ARG A 661 -21.71 14.04 21.10
CA ARG A 661 -22.71 14.37 22.13
C ARG A 661 -24.12 13.92 21.74
N VAL A 662 -24.55 14.27 20.53
CA VAL A 662 -25.89 13.91 20.02
C VAL A 662 -26.08 12.39 19.96
N SER A 663 -25.11 11.65 19.43
CA SER A 663 -25.17 10.18 19.38
C SER A 663 -25.19 9.54 20.76
N ALA A 664 -24.56 10.15 21.77
CA ALA A 664 -24.60 9.63 23.14
C ALA A 664 -26.01 9.63 23.73
N LEU A 665 -26.85 10.61 23.35
CA LEU A 665 -28.25 10.69 23.78
C LEU A 665 -29.18 9.77 22.97
N LEU A 666 -28.82 9.45 21.73
CA LEU A 666 -29.69 8.70 20.81
C LEU A 666 -29.42 7.18 20.79
N SER A 667 -28.15 6.76 20.66
CA SER A 667 -27.76 5.34 20.53
C SER A 667 -26.73 4.89 21.56
N ASN A 668 -25.88 5.82 22.01
CA ASN A 668 -24.77 5.61 22.94
C ASN A 668 -23.86 4.40 22.60
N ALA A 669 -23.55 4.19 21.32
CA ALA A 669 -22.76 3.03 20.92
C ALA A 669 -21.32 3.07 21.51
N PRO A 670 -20.75 1.96 22.00
CA PRO A 670 -19.39 1.96 22.56
C PRO A 670 -18.29 2.23 21.53
N PHE A 671 -18.59 2.08 20.24
CA PHE A 671 -17.65 2.34 19.14
C PHE A 671 -18.22 3.37 18.17
N VAL A 672 -17.34 4.21 17.63
CA VAL A 672 -17.65 5.27 16.67
C VAL A 672 -16.72 5.15 15.48
N ILE A 673 -17.22 5.05 14.25
CA ILE A 673 -16.40 5.08 13.03
C ILE A 673 -16.71 6.33 12.22
N ASN A 674 -15.69 6.99 11.69
CA ASN A 674 -15.86 8.26 10.99
C ASN A 674 -15.51 8.16 9.50
N PHE A 675 -16.23 8.92 8.67
CA PHE A 675 -16.07 9.03 7.23
C PHE A 675 -16.10 10.50 6.77
N ASP A 676 -15.34 10.76 5.70
CA ASP A 676 -15.57 11.93 4.85
C ASP A 676 -16.76 11.66 3.93
N GLY A 677 -17.47 12.72 3.50
CA GLY A 677 -18.65 12.60 2.63
C GLY A 677 -18.40 11.83 1.32
N ASP A 678 -17.16 11.80 0.83
CA ASP A 678 -16.80 11.12 -0.40
C ASP A 678 -16.19 9.73 -0.21
N HIS A 679 -16.14 9.20 1.01
CA HIS A 679 -15.63 7.86 1.30
C HIS A 679 -16.75 6.89 1.62
N TYR A 680 -16.77 5.76 0.92
CA TYR A 680 -17.80 4.75 1.00
C TYR A 680 -17.25 3.37 1.37
N ILE A 681 -18.16 2.47 1.75
CA ILE A 681 -17.84 1.08 2.10
C ILE A 681 -17.75 0.24 0.83
N ASN A 682 -16.53 -0.20 0.51
CA ASN A 682 -16.25 -1.07 -0.61
C ASN A 682 -16.43 -2.54 -0.20
N ASN A 683 -15.81 -2.96 0.92
CA ASN A 683 -15.99 -4.28 1.50
C ASN A 683 -16.94 -4.22 2.70
N SER A 684 -18.06 -4.93 2.62
CA SER A 684 -19.12 -4.88 3.64
C SER A 684 -18.76 -5.53 4.98
N GLN A 685 -17.65 -6.26 5.05
CA GLN A 685 -17.15 -6.85 6.29
C GLN A 685 -16.32 -5.89 7.15
N ALA A 686 -16.09 -4.65 6.71
CA ALA A 686 -15.16 -3.72 7.36
C ALA A 686 -15.45 -3.51 8.86
N PHE A 687 -16.72 -3.37 9.27
CA PHE A 687 -17.07 -3.19 10.68
C PHE A 687 -16.72 -4.42 11.53
N ARG A 688 -16.98 -5.62 11.00
CA ARG A 688 -16.62 -6.90 11.65
C ARG A 688 -15.10 -7.07 11.74
N ALA A 689 -14.38 -6.69 10.68
CA ALA A 689 -12.92 -6.71 10.67
C ALA A 689 -12.31 -5.82 11.76
N ALA A 690 -12.82 -4.60 11.93
CA ALA A 690 -12.37 -3.70 12.99
C ALA A 690 -12.63 -4.27 14.39
N LEU A 691 -13.79 -4.90 14.60
CA LEU A 691 -14.16 -5.50 15.88
C LEU A 691 -13.28 -6.68 16.28
N CYS A 692 -12.72 -7.41 15.32
CA CYS A 692 -11.73 -8.44 15.61
C CYS A 692 -10.55 -7.87 16.42
N PHE A 693 -10.16 -6.61 16.18
CA PHE A 693 -9.11 -5.96 16.94
C PHE A 693 -9.60 -5.34 18.25
N MET A 694 -10.80 -4.76 18.25
CA MET A 694 -11.38 -4.10 19.44
C MET A 694 -11.77 -5.09 20.55
N LEU A 695 -12.12 -6.33 20.17
CA LEU A 695 -12.62 -7.37 21.08
C LEU A 695 -11.60 -8.49 21.36
N ASP A 696 -10.39 -8.42 20.76
CA ASP A 696 -9.37 -9.45 20.99
C ASP A 696 -8.85 -9.42 22.44
N ARG A 697 -8.70 -10.60 23.04
CA ARG A 697 -8.26 -10.72 24.44
C ARG A 697 -6.86 -10.21 24.72
N ARG A 698 -5.97 -10.09 23.72
CA ARG A 698 -4.58 -9.63 23.94
C ARG A 698 -4.52 -8.14 24.24
N HIS A 699 -5.14 -7.34 23.38
CA HIS A 699 -4.95 -5.90 23.32
C HIS A 699 -6.24 -5.11 23.02
N GLY A 700 -7.41 -5.76 22.90
CA GLY A 700 -8.65 -5.11 22.51
C GLY A 700 -9.07 -3.99 23.47
N ASP A 701 -9.02 -4.24 24.78
CA ASP A 701 -9.37 -3.26 25.81
C ASP A 701 -8.43 -2.04 25.86
N ASP A 702 -7.17 -2.23 25.46
CA ASP A 702 -6.14 -1.19 25.38
C ASP A 702 -6.09 -0.49 23.99
N THR A 703 -6.94 -0.92 23.05
CA THR A 703 -7.03 -0.33 21.70
C THR A 703 -8.03 0.82 21.70
N ALA A 704 -7.55 2.03 21.40
CA ALA A 704 -8.38 3.21 21.25
C ALA A 704 -9.00 3.32 19.88
N PHE A 705 -8.28 2.93 18.81
CA PHE A 705 -8.80 3.01 17.46
C PHE A 705 -8.18 2.00 16.48
N VAL A 706 -8.93 1.64 15.44
CA VAL A 706 -8.52 0.81 14.31
C VAL A 706 -8.57 1.66 13.04
N GLN A 707 -7.44 1.85 12.39
CA GLN A 707 -7.30 2.63 11.16
C GLN A 707 -7.26 1.70 9.95
N PHE A 708 -8.06 2.00 8.92
CA PHE A 708 -7.99 1.36 7.61
C PHE A 708 -7.17 2.21 6.62
N PRO A 709 -6.57 1.62 5.57
CA PRO A 709 -5.99 2.38 4.47
C PRO A 709 -7.04 3.27 3.78
N GLN A 710 -6.62 4.46 3.36
CA GLN A 710 -7.40 5.24 2.40
C GLN A 710 -7.01 4.81 0.99
N ARG A 711 -8.03 4.54 0.17
CA ARG A 711 -7.88 4.12 -1.22
C ARG A 711 -8.79 4.98 -2.06
N PHE A 712 -8.37 5.27 -3.30
CA PHE A 712 -9.09 6.20 -4.15
C PHE A 712 -9.51 5.56 -5.47
N ASP A 713 -10.66 5.99 -5.97
CA ASP A 713 -11.12 5.72 -7.32
C ASP A 713 -10.60 6.78 -8.30
N ASP A 714 -10.61 6.44 -9.59
CA ASP A 714 -10.32 7.36 -10.70
C ASP A 714 -9.00 8.14 -10.63
N VAL A 715 -7.99 7.55 -9.97
CA VAL A 715 -6.60 8.02 -10.06
C VAL A 715 -6.04 7.65 -11.43
N ASP A 716 -5.21 8.53 -12.01
CA ASP A 716 -4.59 8.25 -13.29
C ASP A 716 -3.69 7.00 -13.22
N PRO A 717 -3.56 6.19 -14.29
CA PRO A 717 -2.80 4.93 -14.25
C PRO A 717 -1.32 5.08 -13.88
N THR A 718 -0.75 6.27 -14.00
CA THR A 718 0.66 6.53 -13.65
C THR A 718 0.84 7.19 -12.28
N ASP A 719 -0.27 7.44 -11.58
CA ASP A 719 -0.38 8.19 -10.33
C ASP A 719 0.54 9.41 -10.29
N ARG A 720 0.36 10.32 -11.25
CA ARG A 720 1.27 11.44 -11.52
C ARG A 720 1.50 12.30 -10.29
N TYR A 721 0.48 12.48 -9.45
CA TYR A 721 0.50 13.32 -8.26
C TYR A 721 0.52 12.53 -6.95
N CYS A 722 0.86 11.24 -7.00
CA CYS A 722 1.01 10.36 -5.84
C CYS A 722 -0.22 10.43 -4.92
N ASN A 723 -1.41 10.31 -5.51
CA ASN A 723 -2.70 10.35 -4.84
C ASN A 723 -2.96 9.07 -4.04
N HIS A 724 -2.50 7.90 -4.50
CA HIS A 724 -2.67 6.67 -3.73
C HIS A 724 -1.85 6.67 -2.42
N ASN A 725 -0.73 7.41 -2.39
CA ASN A 725 0.14 7.54 -1.22
C ASN A 725 0.54 6.18 -0.60
N ARG A 726 0.80 5.17 -1.45
CA ARG A 726 1.04 3.77 -1.07
C ARG A 726 2.22 3.61 -0.10
N VAL A 727 3.29 4.39 -0.25
CA VAL A 727 4.46 4.35 0.66
C VAL A 727 4.07 4.68 2.10
N PHE A 728 3.16 5.64 2.30
CA PHE A 728 2.68 5.99 3.62
C PHE A 728 1.78 4.88 4.20
N PHE A 729 0.75 4.47 3.47
CA PHE A 729 -0.22 3.49 3.96
C PHE A 729 0.37 2.07 4.10
N ASP A 730 1.14 1.61 3.12
CA ASP A 730 1.52 0.20 3.00
C ASP A 730 2.97 -0.08 3.44
N ALA A 731 3.76 0.95 3.75
CA ALA A 731 5.06 0.78 4.41
C ALA A 731 5.10 1.47 5.77
N THR A 732 4.82 2.77 5.83
CA THR A 732 4.97 3.55 7.07
C THR A 732 3.99 3.11 8.15
N LEU A 733 2.70 2.96 7.84
CA LEU A 733 1.70 2.54 8.83
C LEU A 733 1.88 1.08 9.28
N LEU A 734 2.36 0.18 8.41
CA LEU A 734 2.77 -1.18 8.80
C LEU A 734 3.97 -1.17 9.75
N GLY A 735 4.93 -0.26 9.55
CA GLY A 735 6.02 0.00 10.49
C GLY A 735 5.51 0.41 11.88
N LEU A 736 4.61 1.40 11.92
CA LEU A 736 4.01 1.89 13.17
C LEU A 736 3.13 0.85 13.86
N ASN A 737 2.50 -0.05 13.10
CA ASN A 737 1.70 -1.15 13.61
C ASN A 737 2.53 -2.09 14.51
N GLY A 738 3.83 -2.19 14.27
CA GLY A 738 4.79 -2.92 15.11
C GLY A 738 5.28 -2.17 16.35
N VAL A 739 4.94 -0.89 16.51
CA VAL A 739 5.37 -0.03 17.62
C VAL A 739 4.24 0.19 18.63
N GLN A 740 3.45 1.26 18.50
CA GLN A 740 2.29 1.54 19.35
C GLN A 740 0.98 1.49 18.55
N GLY A 741 1.08 1.50 17.22
CA GLY A 741 -0.05 1.53 16.28
C GLY A 741 0.04 2.68 15.29
N PRO A 742 -0.74 2.62 14.19
CA PRO A 742 -0.81 3.68 13.18
C PRO A 742 -1.38 5.00 13.75
N SER A 743 -1.05 6.12 13.12
CA SER A 743 -1.72 7.40 13.38
C SER A 743 -3.14 7.41 12.80
N TYR A 744 -4.02 8.22 13.39
CA TYR A 744 -5.32 8.53 12.82
C TYR A 744 -5.16 9.53 11.66
N VAL A 745 -5.81 9.26 10.52
CA VAL A 745 -5.63 10.02 9.27
C VAL A 745 -6.93 10.60 8.70
N GLY A 746 -7.97 10.72 9.52
CA GLY A 746 -9.13 11.56 9.23
C GLY A 746 -10.39 10.84 8.74
N THR A 747 -10.31 9.62 8.21
CA THR A 747 -11.47 8.85 7.72
C THR A 747 -11.18 7.34 7.80
N GLY A 748 -12.24 6.52 7.78
CA GLY A 748 -12.14 5.06 7.84
C GLY A 748 -11.49 4.57 9.13
N CYS A 749 -11.81 5.19 10.27
CA CYS A 749 -11.19 4.89 11.56
C CYS A 749 -12.25 4.61 12.62
N MET A 750 -12.24 3.41 13.21
CA MET A 750 -13.14 3.04 14.30
C MET A 750 -12.49 3.36 15.63
N PHE A 751 -13.11 4.20 16.43
CA PHE A 751 -12.71 4.61 17.77
C PHE A 751 -13.53 3.90 18.84
N ARG A 752 -12.89 3.69 19.99
CA ARG A 752 -13.56 3.41 21.26
C ARG A 752 -14.06 4.74 21.84
N ARG A 753 -15.37 4.84 22.09
CA ARG A 753 -16.05 6.07 22.55
C ARG A 753 -15.42 6.66 23.82
N VAL A 754 -15.15 5.82 24.82
CA VAL A 754 -14.53 6.30 26.09
C VAL A 754 -13.12 6.87 25.91
N ALA A 755 -12.36 6.42 24.90
CA ALA A 755 -11.07 7.01 24.58
C ALA A 755 -11.24 8.45 24.05
N LEU A 756 -12.29 8.70 23.26
CA LEU A 756 -12.65 10.05 22.79
C LEU A 756 -13.08 10.95 23.95
N TYR A 757 -13.82 10.43 24.94
CA TYR A 757 -14.12 11.16 26.20
C TYR A 757 -12.88 11.46 27.06
N GLY A 758 -11.73 10.97 26.64
CA GLY A 758 -10.46 11.26 27.28
C GLY A 758 -10.21 10.41 28.52
N ALA A 759 -10.80 9.23 28.61
CA ALA A 759 -10.39 8.20 29.57
C ALA A 759 -8.97 7.72 29.27
N ASP A 760 -8.26 7.27 30.30
CA ASP A 760 -7.01 6.51 30.14
C ASP A 760 -7.33 5.07 29.73
N PRO A 761 -6.39 4.32 29.12
CA PRO A 761 -6.62 2.89 28.84
C PRO A 761 -6.70 2.09 30.15
N PRO A 762 -7.43 0.96 30.18
CA PRO A 762 -7.65 0.17 31.41
C PRO A 762 -6.37 -0.16 32.18
N ARG A 763 -5.29 -0.51 31.48
CA ARG A 763 -3.97 -0.79 32.09
C ARG A 763 -3.36 0.37 32.89
N TRP A 764 -3.78 1.61 32.62
CA TRP A 764 -3.29 2.81 33.31
C TRP A 764 -4.39 3.48 34.16
N ARG A 765 -5.56 2.85 34.31
CA ARG A 765 -6.66 3.35 35.15
C ARG A 765 -6.56 2.82 36.58
N PRO A 766 -6.80 3.66 37.62
CA PRO A 766 -7.04 3.20 38.99
C PRO A 766 -8.41 2.51 39.11
N GLU A 767 -8.52 1.43 39.89
CA GLU A 767 -9.74 0.61 40.01
C GLU A 767 -10.96 1.33 40.64
N ASP A 768 -10.75 2.38 41.45
CA ASP A 768 -11.79 2.97 42.33
C ASP A 768 -12.33 4.38 41.94
N ASP A 769 -11.85 5.02 40.86
CA ASP A 769 -12.17 6.44 40.54
C ASP A 769 -13.04 6.67 39.27
N ASP A 770 -13.37 5.61 38.51
CA ASP A 770 -13.85 5.70 37.12
C ASP A 770 -15.22 6.40 36.96
N ALA A 771 -16.23 6.06 37.77
CA ALA A 771 -17.57 6.64 37.61
C ALA A 771 -17.64 8.11 38.05
N LYS A 772 -16.79 8.52 39.01
CA LYS A 772 -16.75 9.90 39.51
C LYS A 772 -15.93 10.83 38.60
N ALA A 773 -14.79 10.37 38.07
CA ALA A 773 -13.92 11.19 37.24
C ALA A 773 -14.46 11.41 35.81
N LEU A 774 -15.21 10.43 35.25
CA LEU A 774 -15.88 10.53 33.95
C LEU A 774 -17.22 11.27 34.01
N GLY A 775 -17.73 11.55 35.21
CA GLY A 775 -19.00 12.26 35.44
C GLY A 775 -18.86 13.74 35.84
N CYS A 776 -17.66 14.32 35.78
CA CYS A 776 -17.42 15.71 36.23
C CYS A 776 -18.05 16.75 35.28
N PRO A 777 -19.04 17.56 35.72
CA PRO A 777 -19.73 18.51 34.84
C PRO A 777 -18.80 19.56 34.22
N GLY A 778 -17.84 20.09 34.99
CA GLY A 778 -16.88 21.09 34.50
C GLY A 778 -16.01 20.63 33.32
N ARG A 779 -15.97 19.32 33.02
CA ARG A 779 -15.22 18.75 31.89
C ARG A 779 -16.06 18.62 30.62
N TYR A 780 -17.33 18.24 30.77
CA TYR A 780 -18.19 17.78 29.68
C TYR A 780 -19.30 18.75 29.29
N GLY A 781 -19.59 19.75 30.14
CA GLY A 781 -20.68 20.71 29.99
C GLY A 781 -21.73 20.58 31.09
N ASN A 782 -22.86 21.28 30.96
CA ASN A 782 -23.88 21.33 32.01
C ASN A 782 -25.03 20.33 31.83
N SER A 783 -25.07 19.61 30.68
CA SER A 783 -26.09 18.61 30.40
C SER A 783 -25.91 17.36 31.26
N MET A 784 -26.73 17.23 32.31
CA MET A 784 -26.76 16.03 33.14
C MET A 784 -27.24 14.79 32.38
N PRO A 785 -28.25 14.86 31.48
CA PRO A 785 -28.63 13.71 30.66
C PRO A 785 -27.46 13.19 29.83
N PHE A 786 -26.68 14.07 29.18
CA PHE A 786 -25.48 13.66 28.45
C PHE A 786 -24.41 13.07 29.37
N ILE A 787 -24.08 13.72 30.49
CA ILE A 787 -23.06 13.24 31.42
C ILE A 787 -23.38 11.84 31.96
N ASN A 788 -24.65 11.58 32.25
CA ASN A 788 -25.11 10.28 32.74
C ASN A 788 -24.94 9.15 31.70
N THR A 789 -24.82 9.46 30.41
CA THR A 789 -24.56 8.46 29.35
C THR A 789 -23.10 7.98 29.33
N ILE A 790 -22.16 8.76 29.87
CA ILE A 790 -20.71 8.49 29.76
C ILE A 790 -20.30 7.22 30.52
N PRO A 791 -20.72 6.99 31.78
CA PRO A 791 -20.40 5.73 32.47
C PRO A 791 -21.03 4.51 31.79
N ALA A 792 -22.25 4.64 31.25
CA ALA A 792 -22.94 3.56 30.54
C ALA A 792 -22.17 3.14 29.27
N ALA A 793 -21.61 4.11 28.54
CA ALA A 793 -20.75 3.85 27.39
C ALA A 793 -19.48 3.07 27.76
N ALA A 794 -19.00 3.18 29.01
CA ALA A 794 -17.85 2.43 29.52
C ALA A 794 -18.18 0.97 29.84
N SER A 795 -19.39 0.70 30.34
CA SER A 795 -19.87 -0.65 30.65
C SER A 795 -20.24 -1.49 29.42
N GLN A 796 -20.28 -0.91 28.21
CA GLN A 796 -20.70 -1.55 26.95
C GLN A 796 -22.11 -2.18 26.99
N GLU A 797 -22.88 -1.93 28.04
CA GLU A 797 -24.26 -2.37 28.19
C GLU A 797 -25.20 -1.46 27.40
N ARG A 798 -26.09 -2.08 26.64
CA ARG A 798 -27.14 -1.40 25.88
C ARG A 798 -28.15 -0.80 26.86
N SER A 799 -28.33 0.50 26.78
CA SER A 799 -29.61 1.12 27.13
C SER A 799 -29.87 2.23 26.14
N ILE A 800 -30.74 1.97 25.15
CA ILE A 800 -31.37 3.05 24.40
C ILE A 800 -32.33 3.68 25.40
N ALA A 801 -32.01 4.88 25.86
CA ALA A 801 -32.95 5.63 26.67
C ALA A 801 -34.20 5.88 25.80
N SER A 802 -35.36 5.40 26.23
CA SER A 802 -36.64 5.90 25.73
C SER A 802 -36.80 7.32 26.27
N LEU A 803 -36.10 8.28 25.67
CA LEU A 803 -36.29 9.68 26.03
C LEU A 803 -37.71 10.07 25.57
N ASP A 804 -38.46 10.71 26.46
CA ASP A 804 -39.68 11.42 26.08
C ASP A 804 -39.34 12.38 24.93
N GLU A 805 -40.01 12.23 23.78
CA GLU A 805 -39.66 12.90 22.52
C GLU A 805 -39.51 14.43 22.69
N THR A 806 -40.29 15.04 23.58
CA THR A 806 -40.24 16.50 23.81
C THR A 806 -39.05 16.92 24.67
N ALA A 807 -38.75 16.20 25.75
CA ALA A 807 -37.58 16.44 26.59
C ALA A 807 -36.27 16.08 25.87
N ALA A 808 -36.29 15.04 25.03
CA ALA A 808 -35.16 14.62 24.20
C ALA A 808 -34.73 15.72 23.22
N MET A 809 -35.69 16.38 22.57
CA MET A 809 -35.40 17.41 21.58
C MET A 809 -34.82 18.69 22.20
N ALA A 810 -35.33 19.12 23.35
CA ALA A 810 -34.76 20.26 24.07
C ALA A 810 -33.31 20.00 24.51
N GLU A 811 -33.02 18.78 24.98
CA GLU A 811 -31.68 18.37 25.38
C GLU A 811 -30.72 18.30 24.17
N LEU A 812 -31.21 17.80 23.03
CA LEU A 812 -30.44 17.79 21.78
C LEU A 812 -30.08 19.21 21.31
N GLU A 813 -31.01 20.16 21.42
CA GLU A 813 -30.75 21.56 21.11
C GLU A 813 -29.66 22.16 22.01
N GLU A 814 -29.69 21.85 23.32
CA GLU A 814 -28.68 22.32 24.29
C GLU A 814 -27.27 21.80 23.94
N VAL A 815 -27.10 20.49 23.74
CA VAL A 815 -25.77 19.91 23.49
C VAL A 815 -25.17 20.28 22.13
N MET A 816 -25.99 20.80 21.22
CA MET A 816 -25.59 21.33 19.91
C MET A 816 -25.32 22.83 19.89
N ALA A 817 -25.63 23.54 20.98
CA ALA A 817 -25.49 24.98 21.04
C ALA A 817 -24.03 25.40 20.85
N CYS A 818 -23.79 26.52 20.15
CA CYS A 818 -22.42 26.95 19.86
C CYS A 818 -21.64 27.36 21.12
N ALA A 819 -22.34 27.76 22.18
CA ALA A 819 -21.78 28.12 23.48
C ALA A 819 -21.66 26.92 24.45
N TYR A 820 -22.13 25.72 24.08
CA TYR A 820 -22.11 24.54 24.97
C TYR A 820 -20.70 24.19 25.44
N GLU A 821 -19.70 24.48 24.60
CA GLU A 821 -18.30 24.13 24.84
C GLU A 821 -17.55 25.16 25.68
N ASP A 822 -18.17 26.31 25.97
CA ASP A 822 -17.55 27.40 26.73
C ASP A 822 -17.21 26.96 28.16
N GLY A 823 -15.93 27.11 28.53
CA GLY A 823 -15.44 26.71 29.86
C GLY A 823 -15.33 25.20 30.09
N THR A 824 -15.49 24.38 29.04
CA THR A 824 -15.35 22.91 29.09
C THR A 824 -13.99 22.44 28.56
N GLU A 825 -13.73 21.12 28.60
CA GLU A 825 -12.52 20.53 28.00
C GLU A 825 -12.72 20.02 26.54
N TRP A 826 -13.86 20.29 25.91
CA TRP A 826 -14.09 19.92 24.51
C TRP A 826 -13.05 20.56 23.59
N GLY A 827 -12.45 19.76 22.72
CA GLY A 827 -11.37 20.21 21.83
C GLY A 827 -9.97 20.24 22.45
N ASP A 828 -9.85 20.11 23.77
CA ASP A 828 -8.57 20.03 24.48
C ASP A 828 -8.34 18.63 25.05
N GLY A 829 -9.14 18.28 26.07
CA GLY A 829 -9.08 17.00 26.79
C GLY A 829 -10.09 15.96 26.30
N VAL A 830 -11.14 16.40 25.60
CA VAL A 830 -12.31 15.60 25.20
C VAL A 830 -12.57 15.77 23.69
N GLY A 831 -12.90 14.66 23.01
CA GLY A 831 -13.26 14.64 21.60
C GLY A 831 -12.07 14.80 20.64
N TRP A 832 -12.35 15.31 19.45
CA TRP A 832 -11.35 15.71 18.45
C TRP A 832 -10.77 17.08 18.81
N VAL A 833 -9.46 17.23 18.60
CA VAL A 833 -8.68 18.40 19.05
C VAL A 833 -8.92 19.62 18.15
N TYR A 834 -9.01 20.80 18.77
CA TYR A 834 -9.25 22.09 18.11
C TYR A 834 -7.98 22.85 17.74
N ASP A 835 -8.16 23.93 16.97
CA ASP A 835 -7.14 24.94 16.60
C ASP A 835 -5.92 24.44 15.79
N ILE A 836 -5.95 23.20 15.32
CA ILE A 836 -4.90 22.59 14.49
C ILE A 836 -5.53 22.05 13.21
N ALA A 837 -5.01 22.45 12.05
CA ALA A 837 -5.59 22.10 10.74
C ALA A 837 -5.52 20.60 10.37
N THR A 838 -4.67 19.84 11.06
CA THR A 838 -4.58 18.37 11.03
C THR A 838 -5.09 17.81 12.36
N GLU A 839 -6.38 18.04 12.63
CA GLU A 839 -7.06 17.60 13.86
C GLU A 839 -6.98 16.08 14.04
N ASP A 840 -6.87 15.36 12.92
CA ASP A 840 -6.73 13.92 12.85
C ASP A 840 -5.45 13.42 13.52
N VAL A 841 -4.29 13.81 13.01
CA VAL A 841 -2.99 13.35 13.50
C VAL A 841 -2.81 13.73 14.97
N VAL A 842 -3.21 14.94 15.36
CA VAL A 842 -3.06 15.41 16.74
C VAL A 842 -4.03 14.71 17.71
N THR A 843 -5.24 14.34 17.26
CA THR A 843 -6.18 13.54 18.07
C THR A 843 -5.63 12.13 18.28
N GLY A 844 -5.12 11.47 17.23
CA GLY A 844 -4.45 10.17 17.36
C GLY A 844 -3.25 10.24 18.31
N PHE A 845 -2.42 11.28 18.18
CA PHE A 845 -1.31 11.55 19.11
C PHE A 845 -1.78 11.76 20.55
N ARG A 846 -2.90 12.48 20.77
CA ARG A 846 -3.49 12.66 22.11
C ARG A 846 -3.82 11.32 22.76
N LEU A 847 -4.43 10.41 22.02
CA LEU A 847 -4.77 9.08 22.52
C LEU A 847 -3.50 8.27 22.83
N HIS A 848 -2.52 8.25 21.91
CA HIS A 848 -1.25 7.55 22.14
C HIS A 848 -0.43 8.14 23.30
N ARG A 849 -0.44 9.46 23.50
CA ARG A 849 0.28 10.10 24.63
C ARG A 849 -0.30 9.71 25.99
N LYS A 850 -1.59 9.37 26.05
CA LYS A 850 -2.25 8.82 27.24
C LYS A 850 -1.93 7.35 27.50
N GLY A 851 -1.31 6.66 26.54
CA GLY A 851 -0.87 5.26 26.64
C GLY A 851 -1.76 4.26 25.89
N TRP A 852 -2.79 4.73 25.18
CA TRP A 852 -3.60 3.88 24.31
C TRP A 852 -2.80 3.32 23.14
N ARG A 853 -3.24 2.19 22.60
CA ARG A 853 -2.75 1.61 21.34
C ARG A 853 -3.73 1.87 20.20
N SER A 854 -3.24 1.71 18.98
CA SER A 854 -4.10 1.60 17.79
C SER A 854 -3.70 0.40 16.94
N MET A 855 -4.59 -0.02 16.06
CA MET A 855 -4.37 -1.14 15.15
C MET A 855 -4.57 -0.69 13.70
N TYR A 856 -3.82 -1.31 12.78
CA TYR A 856 -3.98 -1.11 11.34
C TYR A 856 -4.65 -2.34 10.72
N CYS A 857 -5.78 -2.15 10.03
CA CYS A 857 -6.54 -3.21 9.39
C CYS A 857 -6.48 -3.05 7.87
N ASP A 858 -5.68 -3.88 7.22
CA ASP A 858 -5.65 -4.00 5.77
C ASP A 858 -6.53 -5.18 5.33
N MET A 859 -7.30 -4.99 4.26
CA MET A 859 -8.31 -5.95 3.79
C MET A 859 -8.24 -6.12 2.28
N GLU A 860 -8.57 -7.32 1.83
CA GLU A 860 -8.71 -7.62 0.42
C GLU A 860 -10.09 -8.25 0.15
N PRO A 861 -10.95 -7.64 -0.71
CA PRO A 861 -10.80 -6.31 -1.31
C PRO A 861 -10.74 -5.17 -0.27
N ASP A 862 -10.21 -4.01 -0.67
CA ASP A 862 -10.05 -2.83 0.19
C ASP A 862 -11.34 -2.48 0.94
N ALA A 863 -11.24 -2.11 2.21
CA ALA A 863 -12.40 -1.82 3.05
C ALA A 863 -13.19 -0.59 2.59
N PHE A 864 -12.48 0.51 2.34
CA PHE A 864 -13.06 1.81 2.03
C PHE A 864 -12.39 2.40 0.80
N ARG A 865 -13.17 3.06 -0.04
CA ARG A 865 -12.68 3.83 -1.19
C ARG A 865 -13.32 5.21 -1.21
N GLY A 866 -12.64 6.18 -1.79
CA GLY A 866 -13.15 7.54 -1.95
C GLY A 866 -12.60 8.21 -3.19
N THR A 867 -12.74 9.54 -3.29
CA THR A 867 -12.28 10.30 -4.45
C THR A 867 -11.07 11.17 -4.13
N ALA A 868 -10.06 11.12 -5.00
CA ALA A 868 -8.86 11.95 -4.88
C ALA A 868 -8.97 13.23 -5.73
N PRO A 869 -8.34 14.35 -5.31
CA PRO A 869 -8.16 15.50 -6.19
C PRO A 869 -7.29 15.12 -7.41
N ILE A 870 -7.81 15.29 -8.62
CA ILE A 870 -7.09 14.88 -9.83
C ILE A 870 -6.25 16.00 -10.46
N ASN A 871 -6.51 17.27 -10.16
CA ASN A 871 -5.70 18.39 -10.65
C ASN A 871 -4.54 18.75 -9.70
N LEU A 872 -3.44 19.28 -10.25
CA LEU A 872 -2.21 19.59 -9.50
C LEU A 872 -2.47 20.62 -8.40
N THR A 873 -3.19 21.70 -8.70
CA THR A 873 -3.34 22.84 -7.81
C THR A 873 -4.13 22.50 -6.55
N GLU A 874 -5.24 21.80 -6.70
CA GLU A 874 -6.08 21.33 -5.58
C GLU A 874 -5.30 20.32 -4.72
N ARG A 875 -4.51 19.45 -5.35
CA ARG A 875 -3.58 18.55 -4.63
C ARG A 875 -2.53 19.33 -3.83
N LEU A 876 -1.93 20.40 -4.37
CA LEU A 876 -0.96 21.22 -3.63
C LEU A 876 -1.60 21.97 -2.45
N TYR A 877 -2.83 22.46 -2.57
CA TYR A 877 -3.56 23.05 -1.44
C TYR A 877 -3.85 22.02 -0.34
N GLN A 878 -4.17 20.78 -0.72
CA GLN A 878 -4.33 19.69 0.24
C GLN A 878 -3.04 19.45 1.04
N ILE A 879 -1.89 19.36 0.36
CA ILE A 879 -0.57 19.21 1.00
C ILE A 879 -0.20 20.44 1.86
N LEU A 880 -0.60 21.64 1.45
CA LEU A 880 -0.36 22.86 2.23
C LEU A 880 -1.09 22.80 3.57
N ARG A 881 -2.34 22.31 3.58
CA ARG A 881 -3.10 22.10 4.82
C ARG A 881 -2.43 21.08 5.73
N TRP A 882 -1.98 19.96 5.19
CA TRP A 882 -1.31 18.90 5.95
C TRP A 882 0.01 19.36 6.54
N SER A 883 0.86 20.00 5.74
CA SER A 883 2.16 20.52 6.19
C SER A 883 2.01 21.67 7.18
N GLY A 884 1.05 22.58 6.95
CA GLY A 884 0.71 23.66 7.88
C GLY A 884 0.28 23.11 9.24
N GLY A 885 -0.73 22.24 9.27
CA GLY A 885 -1.22 21.63 10.51
C GLY A 885 -0.16 20.79 11.24
N SER A 886 0.70 20.08 10.50
CA SER A 886 1.83 19.32 11.05
C SER A 886 2.80 20.23 11.82
N LEU A 887 3.16 21.38 11.25
CA LEU A 887 4.01 22.37 11.94
C LEU A 887 3.26 23.07 13.09
N GLU A 888 1.96 23.38 12.93
CA GLU A 888 1.15 23.93 14.02
C GLU A 888 1.20 23.01 15.24
N MET A 889 1.02 21.70 15.01
CA MET A 889 1.16 20.68 16.04
C MET A 889 2.56 20.69 16.66
N PHE A 890 3.63 20.70 15.85
CA PHE A 890 5.02 20.70 16.34
C PHE A 890 5.32 21.86 17.28
N PHE A 891 4.83 23.07 16.97
CA PHE A 891 5.05 24.28 17.76
C PHE A 891 3.98 24.54 18.82
N SER A 892 3.02 23.64 19.02
CA SER A 892 1.96 23.76 20.03
C SER A 892 2.31 23.00 21.32
N ARG A 893 1.41 23.07 22.32
CA ARG A 893 1.45 22.19 23.51
C ARG A 893 1.39 20.70 23.17
N ASN A 894 0.95 20.35 21.96
CA ASN A 894 0.87 18.98 21.45
C ASN A 894 2.17 18.53 20.75
N CYS A 895 3.30 19.19 21.00
CA CYS A 895 4.59 18.79 20.46
C CYS A 895 4.96 17.35 20.90
N PRO A 896 5.31 16.43 19.98
CA PRO A 896 5.71 15.08 20.33
C PRO A 896 6.92 14.99 21.26
N LEU A 897 7.84 15.97 21.17
CA LEU A 897 9.04 16.03 22.02
C LEU A 897 8.72 16.27 23.50
N LEU A 898 7.57 16.89 23.79
CA LEU A 898 7.10 17.18 25.15
C LEU A 898 6.28 16.01 25.76
N ALA A 899 6.06 14.93 25.01
CA ALA A 899 5.22 13.83 25.46
C ALA A 899 5.88 12.99 26.58
N GLY A 900 5.09 12.65 27.61
CA GLY A 900 5.52 11.83 28.74
C GLY A 900 5.89 10.38 28.40
N ARG A 901 6.16 9.57 29.42
CA ARG A 901 6.68 8.19 29.29
C ARG A 901 5.70 7.18 28.67
N ARG A 902 4.39 7.48 28.67
CA ARG A 902 3.36 6.60 28.12
C ARG A 902 3.39 6.52 26.58
N LEU A 903 3.98 7.51 25.90
CA LEU A 903 4.28 7.44 24.47
C LEU A 903 5.58 6.65 24.26
N ARG A 904 5.52 5.54 23.51
CA ARG A 904 6.71 4.71 23.25
C ARG A 904 7.80 5.54 22.55
N PRO A 905 9.10 5.35 22.87
CA PRO A 905 10.17 6.14 22.28
C PRO A 905 10.18 6.15 20.74
N MET A 906 9.94 5.01 20.10
CA MET A 906 9.85 4.91 18.64
C MET A 906 8.58 5.58 18.08
N GLN A 907 7.46 5.56 18.83
CA GLN A 907 6.26 6.30 18.44
C GLN A 907 6.48 7.81 18.53
N ARG A 908 7.24 8.26 19.54
CA ARG A 908 7.66 9.67 19.67
C ARG A 908 8.49 10.09 18.45
N VAL A 909 9.48 9.29 18.07
CA VAL A 909 10.31 9.51 16.86
C VAL A 909 9.44 9.63 15.61
N ALA A 910 8.47 8.72 15.44
CA ALA A 910 7.55 8.76 14.30
C ALA A 910 6.72 10.05 14.25
N TYR A 911 6.08 10.45 15.36
CA TYR A 911 5.30 11.69 15.41
C TYR A 911 6.17 12.93 15.22
N THR A 912 7.39 12.96 15.77
CA THR A 912 8.35 14.03 15.50
C THR A 912 8.66 14.14 14.02
N ASN A 913 8.90 13.01 13.33
CA ASN A 913 9.12 13.01 11.88
C ASN A 913 7.90 13.54 11.11
N MET A 914 6.70 13.03 11.44
CA MET A 914 5.44 13.43 10.80
C MET A 914 5.08 14.91 11.00
N THR A 915 5.59 15.55 12.04
CA THR A 915 5.27 16.95 12.36
C THR A 915 6.36 17.93 11.90
N ALA A 916 7.62 17.51 11.84
CA ALA A 916 8.76 18.36 11.49
C ALA A 916 9.21 18.28 10.02
N TYR A 917 8.70 17.33 9.22
CA TYR A 917 9.14 17.14 7.83
C TYR A 917 9.15 18.41 6.94
N PRO A 918 8.21 19.38 7.07
CA PRO A 918 8.19 20.54 6.18
C PRO A 918 9.38 21.49 6.38
N VAL A 919 10.04 21.45 7.54
CA VAL A 919 11.25 22.25 7.84
C VAL A 919 12.39 21.94 6.86
N SER A 920 12.41 20.73 6.29
CA SER A 920 13.39 20.31 5.28
C SER A 920 13.43 21.25 4.06
N ALA A 921 12.33 21.96 3.76
CA ALA A 921 12.25 22.90 2.66
C ALA A 921 13.22 24.08 2.75
N LEU A 922 13.55 24.52 3.98
CA LEU A 922 14.51 25.61 4.21
C LEU A 922 15.89 25.28 3.63
N PHE A 923 16.26 24.00 3.69
CA PHE A 923 17.53 23.52 3.18
C PHE A 923 17.41 23.10 1.71
N MET A 924 16.35 22.36 1.35
CA MET A 924 16.14 21.87 -0.03
C MET A 924 16.19 22.98 -1.07
N VAL A 925 15.47 24.09 -0.86
CA VAL A 925 15.47 25.22 -1.80
C VAL A 925 16.88 25.80 -1.99
N VAL A 926 17.71 25.79 -0.95
CA VAL A 926 19.11 26.21 -1.08
C VAL A 926 19.86 25.23 -2.00
N TYR A 927 19.81 23.91 -1.74
CA TYR A 927 20.46 22.91 -2.60
C TYR A 927 19.98 22.93 -4.05
N ASP A 928 18.70 23.20 -4.28
CA ASP A 928 18.14 23.22 -5.62
C ASP A 928 18.55 24.47 -6.42
N LEU A 929 19.01 25.54 -5.75
CA LEU A 929 19.49 26.79 -6.37
C LEU A 929 21.02 26.89 -6.40
N LEU A 930 21.72 26.21 -5.49
CA LEU A 930 23.19 26.24 -5.34
C LEU A 930 24.00 25.86 -6.60
N PRO A 931 23.60 24.88 -7.43
CA PRO A 931 24.36 24.49 -8.62
C PRO A 931 24.62 25.65 -9.60
N VAL A 932 23.81 26.71 -9.57
CA VAL A 932 24.00 27.92 -10.40
C VAL A 932 25.17 28.78 -9.95
N ILE A 933 25.49 28.79 -8.66
CA ILE A 933 26.62 29.56 -8.12
C ILE A 933 27.96 29.04 -8.69
N TRP A 934 28.01 27.75 -9.03
CA TRP A 934 29.18 27.11 -9.63
C TRP A 934 29.51 27.64 -11.04
N LEU A 935 28.51 28.15 -11.78
CA LEU A 935 28.67 28.57 -13.19
C LEU A 935 28.96 30.06 -13.37
N SER A 936 28.54 30.91 -12.44
CA SER A 936 28.52 32.38 -12.56
C SER A 936 29.83 33.10 -12.19
N HIS A 937 30.82 32.42 -11.58
CA HIS A 937 32.05 33.09 -11.14
C HIS A 937 33.09 33.24 -12.27
N HIS A 938 33.51 34.50 -12.50
CA HIS A 938 34.41 34.95 -13.56
C HIS A 938 35.83 34.32 -13.54
N HIS A 939 36.26 33.73 -12.41
CA HIS A 939 37.62 33.19 -12.21
C HIS A 939 37.73 31.65 -12.14
N GLY A 940 36.67 30.92 -12.49
CA GLY A 940 36.71 29.46 -12.51
C GLY A 940 36.43 28.84 -11.14
N GLU A 941 35.37 28.03 -11.09
CA GLU A 941 34.97 27.09 -10.05
C GLU A 941 34.74 27.65 -8.62
N PHE A 942 33.47 27.81 -8.25
CA PHE A 942 33.05 28.11 -6.87
C PHE A 942 32.74 26.83 -6.10
N HIS A 943 33.49 26.52 -5.05
CA HIS A 943 33.32 25.29 -4.29
C HIS A 943 32.73 25.53 -2.90
N ILE A 944 31.58 24.88 -2.65
CA ILE A 944 30.96 24.86 -1.32
C ILE A 944 31.79 24.00 -0.35
N GLN A 945 32.49 22.97 -0.85
CA GLN A 945 33.32 22.06 -0.07
C GLN A 945 34.55 21.60 -0.87
N LYS A 946 35.75 21.68 -0.28
CA LYS A 946 37.01 21.13 -0.84
C LYS A 946 37.56 20.00 0.05
N PRO A 947 38.15 18.93 -0.52
CA PRO A 947 38.19 18.59 -1.94
C PRO A 947 36.82 18.16 -2.48
N PHE A 948 36.38 18.79 -3.58
CA PHE A 948 35.04 18.64 -4.13
C PHE A 948 34.72 17.23 -4.69
N PRO A 949 35.63 16.51 -5.37
CA PRO A 949 35.34 15.16 -5.84
C PRO A 949 34.98 14.19 -4.72
N MET A 950 35.65 14.31 -3.56
CA MET A 950 35.37 13.46 -2.41
C MET A 950 34.00 13.77 -1.79
N TYR A 951 33.63 15.05 -1.72
CA TYR A 951 32.29 15.48 -1.31
C TYR A 951 31.19 14.87 -2.20
N VAL A 952 31.35 14.97 -3.53
CA VAL A 952 30.41 14.39 -4.49
C VAL A 952 30.35 12.86 -4.36
N ALA A 953 31.49 12.19 -4.18
CA ALA A 953 31.54 10.74 -3.99
C ALA A 953 30.74 10.29 -2.75
N TYR A 954 30.85 11.01 -1.62
CA TYR A 954 30.04 10.73 -0.44
C TYR A 954 28.54 10.94 -0.71
N LEU A 955 28.16 12.03 -1.38
CA LEU A 955 26.76 12.27 -1.71
C LEU A 955 26.19 11.15 -2.60
N VAL A 956 26.89 10.79 -3.66
CA VAL A 956 26.47 9.68 -4.55
C VAL A 956 26.37 8.37 -3.79
N ALA A 957 27.34 8.06 -2.91
CA ALA A 957 27.30 6.85 -2.09
C ALA A 957 26.11 6.84 -1.13
N VAL A 958 25.84 7.94 -0.43
CA VAL A 958 24.70 8.06 0.49
C VAL A 958 23.37 7.97 -0.27
N ILE A 959 23.25 8.63 -1.43
CA ILE A 959 22.09 8.56 -2.32
C ILE A 959 21.86 7.11 -2.78
N ALA A 960 22.88 6.45 -3.32
CA ALA A 960 22.78 5.06 -3.76
C ALA A 960 22.36 4.10 -2.63
N MET A 961 22.81 4.33 -1.39
CA MET A 961 22.36 3.55 -0.24
C MET A 961 20.86 3.78 0.07
N ILE A 962 20.31 4.98 -0.18
CA ILE A 962 18.85 5.22 -0.06
C ILE A 962 18.10 4.33 -1.03
N GLU A 963 18.51 4.34 -2.30
CA GLU A 963 17.87 3.59 -3.37
C GLU A 963 17.88 2.08 -3.06
N VAL A 964 19.03 1.55 -2.62
CA VAL A 964 19.17 0.12 -2.27
C VAL A 964 18.28 -0.27 -1.07
N ILE A 965 18.20 0.58 -0.04
CA ILE A 965 17.29 0.36 1.10
C ILE A 965 15.83 0.41 0.63
N GLY A 966 15.49 1.37 -0.25
CA GLY A 966 14.18 1.51 -0.86
C GLY A 966 13.76 0.27 -1.65
N LEU A 967 14.67 -0.33 -2.41
CA LEU A 967 14.40 -1.58 -3.15
C LEU A 967 14.02 -2.74 -2.23
N VAL A 968 14.60 -2.83 -1.04
CA VAL A 968 14.21 -3.84 -0.04
C VAL A 968 12.86 -3.49 0.57
N GLU A 969 12.61 -2.21 0.83
CA GLU A 969 11.33 -1.69 1.34
C GLU A 969 10.16 -2.00 0.41
N ILE A 970 10.33 -1.76 -0.89
CA ILE A 970 9.36 -2.07 -1.94
C ILE A 970 8.92 -3.54 -1.88
N ARG A 971 9.86 -4.47 -1.63
CA ARG A 971 9.59 -5.91 -1.62
C ARG A 971 8.71 -6.35 -0.45
N TRP A 972 9.03 -5.96 0.78
CA TRP A 972 8.25 -6.40 1.94
C TRP A 972 6.92 -5.66 2.07
N ALA A 973 6.86 -4.40 1.61
CA ALA A 973 5.64 -3.58 1.64
C ALA A 973 4.66 -3.89 0.49
N GLY A 974 5.06 -4.71 -0.50
CA GLY A 974 4.22 -5.02 -1.66
C GLY A 974 3.97 -3.79 -2.56
N LEU A 975 4.94 -2.88 -2.64
CA LEU A 975 4.87 -1.68 -3.48
C LEU A 975 5.39 -1.98 -4.89
N THR A 976 4.99 -1.16 -5.86
CA THR A 976 5.68 -1.12 -7.16
C THR A 976 6.86 -0.14 -7.12
N LEU A 977 7.82 -0.29 -8.03
CA LEU A 977 8.89 0.71 -8.20
C LEU A 977 8.31 2.09 -8.57
N LEU A 978 7.21 2.10 -9.32
CA LEU A 978 6.55 3.34 -9.71
C LEU A 978 5.96 4.06 -8.50
N ASP A 979 5.31 3.34 -7.57
CA ASP A 979 4.75 3.94 -6.34
C ASP A 979 5.83 4.65 -5.52
N TRP A 980 6.96 3.98 -5.34
CA TRP A 980 8.11 4.53 -4.61
C TRP A 980 8.71 5.74 -5.33
N TRP A 981 8.92 5.63 -6.65
CA TRP A 981 9.46 6.71 -7.45
C TRP A 981 8.54 7.94 -7.49
N ARG A 982 7.23 7.76 -7.64
CA ARG A 982 6.24 8.84 -7.60
C ARG A 982 6.20 9.54 -6.25
N ASN A 983 6.38 8.79 -5.15
CA ASN A 983 6.50 9.37 -3.83
C ASN A 983 7.71 10.31 -3.71
N GLU A 984 8.89 9.90 -4.20
CA GLU A 984 10.09 10.75 -4.21
C GLU A 984 9.92 12.01 -5.08
N GLN A 985 9.36 11.85 -6.28
CA GLN A 985 9.05 12.99 -7.16
C GLN A 985 8.07 13.97 -6.50
N PHE A 986 7.02 13.46 -5.88
CA PHE A 986 6.00 14.29 -5.26
C PHE A 986 6.50 14.95 -3.96
N TYR A 987 7.40 14.29 -3.21
CA TYR A 987 8.12 14.90 -2.10
C TYR A 987 8.92 16.12 -2.56
N MET A 988 9.63 16.03 -3.69
CA MET A 988 10.35 17.17 -4.26
C MET A 988 9.42 18.33 -4.64
N ILE A 989 8.30 18.05 -5.29
CA ILE A 989 7.30 19.06 -5.66
C ILE A 989 6.76 19.78 -4.42
N GLY A 990 6.48 19.02 -3.35
CA GLY A 990 6.08 19.57 -2.05
C GLY A 990 7.17 20.42 -1.40
N ALA A 991 8.41 19.95 -1.42
CA ALA A 991 9.57 20.60 -0.81
C ALA A 991 9.96 21.91 -1.47
N THR A 992 9.83 22.03 -2.80
CA THR A 992 10.14 23.27 -3.53
C THR A 992 8.98 24.25 -3.51
N GLY A 993 7.73 23.78 -3.57
CA GLY A 993 6.55 24.64 -3.72
C GLY A 993 5.81 24.93 -2.41
N VAL A 994 5.31 23.88 -1.75
CA VAL A 994 4.29 23.98 -0.70
C VAL A 994 4.89 24.18 0.69
N TYR A 995 5.93 23.42 1.03
CA TYR A 995 6.53 23.45 2.36
C TYR A 995 7.16 24.81 2.72
N PRO A 996 7.80 25.57 1.79
CA PRO A 996 8.27 26.91 2.09
C PRO A 996 7.12 27.85 2.51
N ALA A 997 5.96 27.74 1.85
CA ALA A 997 4.77 28.52 2.20
C ALA A 997 4.22 28.11 3.58
N ALA A 998 4.21 26.81 3.91
CA ALA A 998 3.82 26.32 5.22
C ALA A 998 4.76 26.81 6.34
N VAL A 999 6.09 26.76 6.11
CA VAL A 999 7.08 27.24 7.09
C VAL A 999 6.95 28.76 7.29
N LEU A 1000 6.86 29.52 6.20
CA LEU A 1000 6.64 30.97 6.25
C LEU A 1000 5.36 31.30 7.01
N HIS A 1001 4.28 30.57 6.76
CA HIS A 1001 3.02 30.75 7.47
C HIS A 1001 3.18 30.64 8.99
N ILE A 1002 3.87 29.61 9.47
CA ILE A 1002 4.09 29.37 10.89
C ILE A 1002 4.97 30.45 11.52
N VAL A 1003 6.03 30.86 10.82
CA VAL A 1003 6.89 31.96 11.28
C VAL A 1003 6.09 33.25 11.42
N LEU A 1004 5.29 33.61 10.41
CA LEU A 1004 4.45 34.81 10.45
C LEU A 1004 3.39 34.73 11.56
N LYS A 1005 2.72 33.59 11.73
CA LYS A 1005 1.73 33.37 12.79
C LYS A 1005 2.35 33.55 14.18
N ARG A 1006 3.57 33.04 14.39
CA ARG A 1006 4.28 33.09 15.68
C ARG A 1006 4.92 34.44 15.99
N VAL A 1007 5.50 35.10 14.98
CA VAL A 1007 6.24 36.36 15.17
C VAL A 1007 5.32 37.58 15.11
N LEU A 1008 4.31 37.58 14.24
CA LEU A 1008 3.47 38.74 13.97
C LEU A 1008 2.03 38.62 14.51
N GLY A 1009 1.66 37.49 15.11
CA GLY A 1009 0.31 37.27 15.66
C GLY A 1009 -0.81 37.29 14.61
N LEU A 1010 -0.48 37.15 13.32
CA LEU A 1010 -1.47 37.17 12.23
C LEU A 1010 -2.41 35.97 12.32
N LYS A 1011 -3.72 36.23 12.22
CA LYS A 1011 -4.76 35.20 12.16
C LYS A 1011 -4.70 34.43 10.83
N GLY A 1012 -3.87 33.39 10.77
CA GLY A 1012 -4.02 32.25 9.85
C GLY A 1012 -3.91 32.53 8.34
N VAL A 1013 -3.62 31.50 7.53
CA VAL A 1013 -4.02 31.49 6.12
C VAL A 1013 -5.48 31.05 6.09
N ARG A 1014 -6.36 31.76 5.37
CA ARG A 1014 -7.73 31.30 5.12
C ARG A 1014 -7.64 30.01 4.31
N PHE A 1015 -7.92 28.88 4.94
CA PHE A 1015 -7.88 27.57 4.33
C PHE A 1015 -9.00 27.46 3.28
N LYS A 1016 -8.63 27.23 2.02
CA LYS A 1016 -9.56 26.90 0.94
C LYS A 1016 -9.87 25.40 1.01
N LEU A 1017 -11.14 25.02 0.94
CA LEU A 1017 -11.52 23.61 0.78
C LEU A 1017 -11.05 23.12 -0.59
N THR A 1018 -10.58 21.88 -0.65
CA THR A 1018 -10.17 21.26 -1.91
C THR A 1018 -11.42 20.81 -2.64
N ALA A 1019 -11.73 21.44 -3.78
CA ALA A 1019 -12.90 21.07 -4.58
C ALA A 1019 -12.69 19.69 -5.21
N LYS A 1020 -13.71 18.82 -5.09
CA LYS A 1020 -13.78 17.53 -5.77
C LYS A 1020 -14.97 17.59 -6.71
N GLN A 1021 -14.74 17.83 -7.99
CA GLN A 1021 -15.84 17.96 -8.97
C GLN A 1021 -16.29 16.58 -9.47
N LEU A 1022 -17.53 16.49 -9.94
CA LEU A 1022 -18.00 15.31 -10.66
C LEU A 1022 -17.19 15.18 -11.95
N ALA A 1023 -16.57 14.01 -12.17
CA ALA A 1023 -15.93 13.71 -13.44
C ALA A 1023 -16.92 13.96 -14.58
N GLY A 1024 -16.61 14.96 -15.43
CA GLY A 1024 -17.42 15.28 -16.60
C GLY A 1024 -17.65 14.03 -17.47
N GLY A 1025 -18.83 13.96 -18.10
CA GLY A 1025 -19.32 12.76 -18.80
C GLY A 1025 -18.32 12.09 -19.75
N ALA A 1026 -18.60 10.82 -20.05
CA ALA A 1026 -17.81 9.75 -20.70
C ALA A 1026 -16.74 10.06 -21.78
N ARG A 1027 -16.60 11.29 -22.28
CA ARG A 1027 -15.73 11.63 -23.42
C ARG A 1027 -14.24 11.77 -23.06
N GLU A 1028 -13.86 12.12 -21.82
CA GLU A 1028 -12.46 12.08 -21.33
C GLU A 1028 -12.37 11.91 -19.79
N ARG A 1029 -12.27 10.66 -19.28
CA ARG A 1029 -12.23 10.29 -17.83
C ARG A 1029 -11.22 11.07 -16.96
N PHE A 1030 -10.14 11.60 -17.54
CA PHE A 1030 -9.08 12.32 -16.82
C PHE A 1030 -8.88 13.75 -17.35
N ALA A 1031 -9.92 14.41 -17.85
CA ALA A 1031 -9.80 15.77 -18.40
C ALA A 1031 -9.20 16.77 -17.40
N GLU A 1032 -9.70 16.76 -16.15
CA GLU A 1032 -9.30 17.73 -15.12
C GLU A 1032 -7.83 17.56 -14.66
N LEU A 1033 -7.23 16.38 -14.85
CA LEU A 1033 -5.80 16.15 -14.61
C LEU A 1033 -4.92 17.13 -15.41
N TYR A 1034 -5.43 17.59 -16.55
CA TYR A 1034 -4.76 18.49 -17.49
C TYR A 1034 -5.25 19.94 -17.41
N ASP A 1035 -6.12 20.26 -16.45
CA ASP A 1035 -6.54 21.64 -16.18
C ASP A 1035 -5.55 22.32 -15.25
N VAL A 1036 -5.08 23.51 -15.69
CA VAL A 1036 -4.04 24.26 -14.99
C VAL A 1036 -4.66 25.47 -14.31
N HIS A 1037 -4.75 25.41 -13.00
CA HIS A 1037 -5.14 26.55 -12.18
C HIS A 1037 -3.89 27.24 -11.62
N TRP A 1038 -3.53 28.40 -12.18
CA TRP A 1038 -2.36 29.13 -11.71
C TRP A 1038 -2.54 29.56 -10.25
N SER A 1039 -1.56 29.21 -9.41
CA SER A 1039 -1.51 29.55 -8.00
C SER A 1039 -0.12 30.07 -7.63
N PRO A 1040 0.00 31.00 -6.67
CA PRO A 1040 1.29 31.43 -6.13
C PRO A 1040 2.16 30.27 -5.61
N LEU A 1041 1.55 29.14 -5.21
CA LEU A 1041 2.26 27.95 -4.75
C LEU A 1041 3.12 27.28 -5.83
N LEU A 1042 2.82 27.53 -7.12
CA LEU A 1042 3.58 26.96 -8.25
C LEU A 1042 4.88 27.73 -8.51
N ALA A 1043 4.92 29.02 -8.18
CA ALA A 1043 6.01 29.91 -8.59
C ALA A 1043 7.40 29.47 -8.06
N PRO A 1044 7.57 29.06 -6.78
CA PRO A 1044 8.86 28.61 -6.29
C PRO A 1044 9.44 27.43 -7.09
N THR A 1045 8.61 26.42 -7.40
CA THR A 1045 9.03 25.25 -8.18
C THR A 1045 9.36 25.62 -9.64
N VAL A 1046 8.59 26.54 -10.25
CA VAL A 1046 8.90 27.07 -11.59
C VAL A 1046 10.26 27.77 -11.59
N VAL A 1047 10.56 28.58 -10.57
CA VAL A 1047 11.86 29.24 -10.43
C VAL A 1047 12.98 28.20 -10.30
N VAL A 1048 12.83 27.17 -9.45
CA VAL A 1048 13.81 26.09 -9.33
C VAL A 1048 14.08 25.43 -10.69
N MET A 1049 13.03 25.10 -11.45
CA MET A 1049 13.20 24.51 -12.78
C MET A 1049 13.92 25.45 -13.75
N ALA A 1050 13.48 26.71 -13.84
CA ALA A 1050 14.07 27.70 -14.75
C ALA A 1050 15.56 27.92 -14.45
N VAL A 1051 15.90 27.99 -13.17
CA VAL A 1051 17.27 28.14 -12.68
C VAL A 1051 18.14 26.95 -13.07
N ASN A 1052 17.66 25.71 -12.90
CA ASN A 1052 18.40 24.50 -13.28
C ASN A 1052 18.55 24.34 -14.81
N VAL A 1053 17.52 24.70 -15.59
CA VAL A 1053 17.60 24.74 -17.06
C VAL A 1053 18.62 25.78 -17.53
N ALA A 1054 18.59 26.98 -16.93
CA ALA A 1054 19.56 28.03 -17.22
C ALA A 1054 20.99 27.60 -16.86
N ALA A 1055 21.16 26.86 -15.75
CA ALA A 1055 22.45 26.29 -15.36
C ALA A 1055 23.02 25.36 -16.44
N ILE A 1056 22.22 24.39 -16.89
CA ILE A 1056 22.63 23.42 -17.91
C ILE A 1056 22.98 24.15 -19.22
N GLY A 1057 22.15 25.09 -19.66
CA GLY A 1057 22.39 25.90 -20.85
C GLY A 1057 23.64 26.76 -20.75
N ALA A 1058 23.85 27.45 -19.63
CA ALA A 1058 25.04 28.28 -19.40
C ALA A 1058 26.33 27.44 -19.37
N ALA A 1059 26.30 26.25 -18.76
CA ALA A 1059 27.42 25.32 -18.77
C ALA A 1059 27.77 24.87 -20.19
N ALA A 1060 26.76 24.52 -20.99
CA ALA A 1060 26.94 24.15 -22.40
C ALA A 1060 27.50 25.33 -23.23
N GLY A 1061 26.95 26.53 -23.08
CA GLY A 1061 27.44 27.74 -23.76
C GLY A 1061 28.89 28.06 -23.40
N LYS A 1062 29.26 27.94 -22.11
CA LYS A 1062 30.62 28.14 -21.63
C LYS A 1062 31.60 27.10 -22.16
N ALA A 1063 31.17 25.84 -22.30
CA ALA A 1063 31.98 24.80 -22.95
C ALA A 1063 32.24 25.10 -24.43
N VAL A 1064 31.27 25.71 -25.14
CA VAL A 1064 31.38 26.08 -26.56
C VAL A 1064 32.33 27.26 -26.78
N VAL A 1065 32.30 28.29 -25.92
CA VAL A 1065 33.17 29.48 -26.04
C VAL A 1065 34.66 29.13 -25.80
N GLY A 1066 34.95 27.99 -25.17
CA GLY A 1066 36.31 27.46 -25.00
C GLY A 1066 36.99 27.88 -23.68
N GLY A 1067 38.06 27.17 -23.32
CA GLY A 1067 38.92 27.48 -22.16
C GLY A 1067 38.82 26.52 -20.96
N TRP A 1068 38.17 25.36 -21.09
CA TRP A 1068 38.11 24.36 -20.02
C TRP A 1068 39.22 23.32 -20.14
N THR A 1069 39.94 23.10 -19.05
CA THR A 1069 40.82 21.93 -18.88
C THR A 1069 39.98 20.65 -18.73
N ALA A 1070 40.58 19.48 -19.00
CA ALA A 1070 39.90 18.19 -18.82
C ALA A 1070 39.38 17.99 -17.37
N ALA A 1071 40.09 18.55 -16.38
CA ALA A 1071 39.68 18.52 -14.97
C ALA A 1071 38.45 19.40 -14.70
N GLN A 1072 38.40 20.61 -15.27
CA GLN A 1072 37.24 21.51 -15.18
C GLN A 1072 36.00 20.89 -15.84
N LEU A 1073 36.17 20.25 -17.00
CA LEU A 1073 35.08 19.54 -17.68
C LEU A 1073 34.56 18.35 -16.86
N ALA A 1074 35.46 17.57 -16.25
CA ALA A 1074 35.08 16.48 -15.36
C ALA A 1074 34.33 16.98 -14.12
N GLY A 1075 34.84 18.02 -13.45
CA GLY A 1075 34.18 18.65 -12.30
C GLY A 1075 32.79 19.21 -12.64
N ALA A 1076 32.65 19.82 -13.82
CA ALA A 1076 31.39 20.31 -14.33
C ALA A 1076 30.35 19.23 -14.60
N SER A 1077 30.78 18.18 -15.29
CA SER A 1077 29.92 17.08 -15.65
C SER A 1077 29.34 16.41 -14.40
N ALA A 1078 30.15 16.28 -13.35
CA ALA A 1078 29.71 15.76 -12.05
C ALA A 1078 28.67 16.67 -11.37
N GLY A 1079 28.81 17.99 -11.46
CA GLY A 1079 27.83 18.95 -10.92
C GLY A 1079 26.51 19.00 -11.71
N LEU A 1080 26.57 18.84 -13.04
CA LEU A 1080 25.38 18.83 -13.91
C LEU A 1080 24.47 17.63 -13.67
N VAL A 1081 24.99 16.50 -13.17
CA VAL A 1081 24.18 15.34 -12.77
C VAL A 1081 23.09 15.73 -11.78
N PHE A 1082 23.41 16.58 -10.79
CA PHE A 1082 22.42 17.03 -9.80
C PHE A 1082 21.34 17.92 -10.42
N ASN A 1083 21.69 18.82 -11.35
CA ASN A 1083 20.71 19.67 -12.03
C ASN A 1083 19.73 18.82 -12.86
N VAL A 1084 20.25 17.82 -13.59
CA VAL A 1084 19.44 16.89 -14.36
C VAL A 1084 18.56 16.05 -13.43
N TRP A 1085 19.10 15.59 -12.30
CA TRP A 1085 18.34 14.83 -11.30
C TRP A 1085 17.16 15.63 -10.74
N VAL A 1086 17.35 16.91 -10.40
CA VAL A 1086 16.26 17.80 -9.96
C VAL A 1086 15.18 17.93 -11.02
N LEU A 1087 15.55 18.13 -12.29
CA LEU A 1087 14.57 18.20 -13.39
C LEU A 1087 13.82 16.88 -13.61
N VAL A 1088 14.50 15.74 -13.42
CA VAL A 1088 13.89 14.40 -13.45
C VAL A 1088 12.89 14.21 -12.31
N LEU A 1089 13.18 14.71 -11.11
CA LEU A 1089 12.25 14.64 -9.98
C LEU A 1089 11.06 15.58 -10.15
N LEU A 1090 11.25 16.75 -10.77
CA LEU A 1090 10.21 17.73 -11.07
C LEU A 1090 9.43 17.46 -12.37
N TYR A 1091 9.71 16.35 -13.06
CA TYR A 1091 9.02 15.94 -14.29
C TYR A 1091 7.48 15.92 -14.17
N PRO A 1092 6.85 15.36 -13.11
CA PRO A 1092 5.40 15.33 -13.00
C PRO A 1092 4.78 16.73 -12.85
N PHE A 1093 5.49 17.63 -12.15
CA PHE A 1093 5.10 19.03 -12.02
C PHE A 1093 5.15 19.74 -13.37
N ALA A 1094 6.24 19.54 -14.13
CA ALA A 1094 6.41 20.09 -15.47
C ALA A 1094 5.26 19.67 -16.41
N LEU A 1095 4.88 18.40 -16.40
CA LEU A 1095 3.73 17.91 -17.15
C LEU A 1095 2.41 18.52 -16.66
N GLY A 1096 2.26 18.71 -15.35
CA GLY A 1096 1.07 19.35 -14.77
C GLY A 1096 0.87 20.77 -15.26
N ILE A 1097 1.90 21.61 -15.23
CA ILE A 1097 1.80 23.02 -15.69
C ILE A 1097 1.68 23.16 -17.21
N MET A 1098 2.06 22.14 -17.99
CA MET A 1098 1.84 22.11 -19.44
C MET A 1098 0.37 21.85 -19.82
N GLY A 1099 -0.48 21.48 -18.86
CA GLY A 1099 -1.89 21.18 -19.09
C GLY A 1099 -2.09 20.15 -20.19
N ARG A 1100 -2.94 20.44 -21.18
CA ARG A 1100 -3.24 19.52 -22.30
C ARG A 1100 -2.02 19.08 -23.11
N TRP A 1101 -0.95 19.88 -23.18
CA TRP A 1101 0.30 19.49 -23.85
C TRP A 1101 1.04 18.39 -23.08
N GLY A 1102 0.79 18.27 -21.78
CA GLY A 1102 1.28 17.18 -20.93
C GLY A 1102 0.75 15.80 -21.31
N LYS A 1103 -0.26 15.68 -22.20
CA LYS A 1103 -0.66 14.41 -22.81
C LYS A 1103 0.47 13.79 -23.66
N ARG A 1104 1.45 14.59 -24.12
CA ARG A 1104 2.58 14.14 -24.94
C ARG A 1104 3.91 14.46 -24.24
N PRO A 1105 4.43 13.57 -23.37
CA PRO A 1105 5.66 13.82 -22.62
C PRO A 1105 6.87 14.19 -23.49
N CYS A 1106 6.96 13.68 -24.73
CA CYS A 1106 8.02 14.05 -25.68
C CYS A 1106 8.11 15.56 -25.94
N ALA A 1107 6.98 16.27 -25.89
CA ALA A 1107 6.97 17.73 -26.05
C ALA A 1107 7.72 18.44 -24.92
N LEU A 1108 7.61 17.96 -23.68
CA LEU A 1108 8.36 18.49 -22.54
C LEU A 1108 9.87 18.37 -22.77
N PHE A 1109 10.34 17.18 -23.18
CA PHE A 1109 11.76 16.95 -23.45
C PHE A 1109 12.29 17.84 -24.57
N ALA A 1110 11.53 17.99 -25.67
CA ALA A 1110 11.89 18.90 -26.75
C ALA A 1110 11.98 20.36 -26.28
N LEU A 1111 11.03 20.81 -25.46
CA LEU A 1111 11.03 22.17 -24.88
C LEU A 1111 12.21 22.39 -23.93
N LEU A 1112 12.53 21.43 -23.06
CA LEU A 1112 13.66 21.53 -22.14
C LEU A 1112 15.00 21.60 -22.89
N VAL A 1113 15.18 20.76 -23.92
CA VAL A 1113 16.38 20.78 -24.78
C VAL A 1113 16.47 22.10 -25.53
N ALA A 1114 15.37 22.57 -26.13
CA ALA A 1114 15.32 23.84 -26.83
C ALA A 1114 15.64 25.03 -25.89
N ALA A 1115 15.12 25.02 -24.66
CA ALA A 1115 15.40 26.04 -23.66
C ALA A 1115 16.88 26.05 -23.25
N CYS A 1116 17.47 24.87 -22.99
CA CYS A 1116 18.91 24.76 -22.72
C CYS A 1116 19.76 25.29 -23.87
N ALA A 1117 19.40 24.93 -25.12
CA ALA A 1117 20.10 25.39 -26.32
C ALA A 1117 19.97 26.89 -26.54
N ALA A 1118 18.78 27.47 -26.29
CA ALA A 1118 18.55 28.91 -26.38
C ALA A 1118 19.40 29.68 -25.36
N VAL A 1119 19.47 29.21 -24.11
CA VAL A 1119 20.34 29.80 -23.08
C VAL A 1119 21.81 29.68 -23.48
N ALA A 1120 22.24 28.52 -23.98
CA ALA A 1120 23.62 28.31 -24.44
C ALA A 1120 24.00 29.28 -25.58
N ALA A 1121 23.11 29.43 -26.58
CA ALA A 1121 23.29 30.36 -27.69
C ALA A 1121 23.34 31.82 -27.23
N GLY A 1122 22.44 32.22 -26.31
CA GLY A 1122 22.44 33.55 -25.70
C GLY A 1122 23.74 33.83 -24.95
N PHE A 1123 24.26 32.85 -24.20
CA PHE A 1123 25.53 32.94 -23.51
C PHE A 1123 26.70 33.16 -24.48
N VAL A 1124 26.77 32.38 -25.56
CA VAL A 1124 27.79 32.51 -26.60
C VAL A 1124 27.71 33.89 -27.28
N ALA A 1125 26.51 34.35 -27.62
CA ALA A 1125 26.30 35.65 -28.25
C ALA A 1125 26.76 36.81 -27.36
N VAL A 1126 26.41 36.80 -26.07
CA VAL A 1126 26.86 37.81 -25.11
C VAL A 1126 28.39 37.82 -25.00
N HIS A 1127 29.01 36.64 -24.91
CA HIS A 1127 30.48 36.53 -24.87
C HIS A 1127 31.15 37.03 -26.15
N ALA A 1128 30.59 36.74 -27.33
CA ALA A 1128 31.11 37.24 -28.60
C ALA A 1128 31.05 38.77 -28.69
N VAL A 1129 29.96 39.39 -28.22
CA VAL A 1129 29.81 40.87 -28.18
C VAL A 1129 30.81 41.49 -27.20
N LEU A 1130 30.99 40.89 -26.02
CA LEU A 1130 31.96 41.37 -25.03
C LEU A 1130 33.42 41.22 -25.51
N ALA A 1131 33.73 40.17 -26.28
CA ALA A 1131 35.05 39.96 -26.88
C ALA A 1131 35.34 40.90 -28.06
N ALA A 1132 34.30 41.36 -28.78
CA ALA A 1132 34.43 42.24 -29.94
C ALA A 1132 34.67 43.73 -29.60
N GLY A 1133 34.76 44.10 -28.31
CA GLY A 1133 35.11 45.45 -27.88
C GLY A 1133 34.06 46.53 -28.15
N SER A 1134 32.84 46.17 -28.57
CA SER A 1134 31.75 47.12 -28.80
C SER A 1134 31.17 47.61 -27.47
N ALA A 1135 31.14 48.94 -27.27
CA ALA A 1135 30.51 49.59 -26.12
C ALA A 1135 29.09 49.05 -25.88
N ALA A 1136 28.82 48.58 -24.67
CA ALA A 1136 27.50 48.08 -24.29
C ALA A 1136 26.42 49.16 -24.49
N PRO A 1137 25.21 48.81 -24.95
CA PRO A 1137 24.10 49.76 -25.05
C PRO A 1137 23.76 50.34 -23.69
N SER A 1138 23.62 51.67 -23.61
CA SER A 1138 23.42 52.45 -22.38
C SER A 1138 22.12 52.16 -21.61
N TRP A 1139 21.23 51.29 -22.11
CA TRP A 1139 20.01 50.87 -21.41
C TRP A 1139 20.18 49.63 -20.53
N LEU A 1140 21.30 48.89 -20.67
CA LEU A 1140 21.73 47.88 -19.70
C LEU A 1140 22.71 48.53 -18.73
N GLY A 1141 22.17 49.12 -17.65
CA GLY A 1141 22.93 49.77 -16.58
C GLY A 1141 23.78 48.80 -15.75
N TRP A 1142 24.76 48.14 -16.37
CA TRP A 1142 25.84 47.45 -15.70
C TRP A 1142 27.08 48.36 -15.72
N SER A 1143 27.03 49.40 -14.89
CA SER A 1143 28.26 50.05 -14.44
C SER A 1143 29.07 49.02 -13.61
N ARG A 1144 30.40 49.11 -13.66
CA ARG A 1144 31.39 48.28 -12.95
C ARG A 1144 31.28 48.38 -11.40
N GLY A 1145 30.10 48.18 -10.82
CA GLY A 1145 29.80 48.45 -9.42
C GLY A 1145 28.82 47.47 -8.76
N ALA A 1146 28.58 46.28 -9.29
CA ALA A 1146 27.69 45.27 -8.69
C ALA A 1146 28.45 44.20 -7.86
N THR A 1147 29.49 44.58 -7.13
CA THR A 1147 30.15 43.75 -6.10
C THR A 1147 29.89 44.28 -4.69
N ALA A 1148 28.66 44.70 -4.41
CA ALA A 1148 28.27 45.20 -3.09
C ALA A 1148 26.85 44.78 -2.71
N ILE A 1149 26.59 43.47 -2.64
CA ILE A 1149 25.52 42.93 -1.80
C ILE A 1149 26.17 41.90 -0.87
N LEU A 1150 27.00 42.41 0.05
CA LEU A 1150 27.39 41.80 1.32
C LEU A 1150 28.30 42.82 2.03
N PRO A 1151 28.02 43.20 3.29
CA PRO A 1151 28.87 44.15 4.00
C PRO A 1151 30.29 43.60 4.13
N SER A 1152 31.30 44.47 3.94
CA SER A 1152 32.72 44.15 4.10
C SER A 1152 33.10 43.65 5.51
N SER A 1153 32.19 43.75 6.48
CA SER A 1153 32.35 43.29 7.86
C SER A 1153 32.23 41.77 8.07
N TRP A 1154 31.90 40.97 7.04
CA TRP A 1154 31.71 39.52 7.17
C TRP A 1154 32.91 38.66 6.71
N ARG A 1155 34.03 39.29 6.35
CA ARG A 1155 35.32 38.57 6.22
C ARG A 1155 35.97 38.44 7.60
N LEU A 1156 35.65 37.38 8.34
CA LEU A 1156 36.48 36.97 9.47
C LEU A 1156 37.89 36.69 8.95
N LYS A 1157 38.83 37.58 9.33
CA LYS A 1157 40.26 37.38 9.11
C LYS A 1157 40.66 36.04 9.73
N ARG A 1158 41.34 35.20 8.95
CA ARG A 1158 42.02 34.00 9.44
C ARG A 1158 42.99 34.42 10.55
N GLY A 1159 42.70 34.03 11.78
CA GLY A 1159 43.50 34.34 12.95
C GLY A 1159 42.74 34.00 14.22
N PHE A 1160 42.48 32.70 14.43
CA PHE A 1160 42.67 31.91 15.67
C PHE A 1160 42.08 30.51 15.48
#